data_AF-V5ENJ6-F1
#
_entry.id   AF-V5ENJ6-F1
#
_cell.length_a   1.000
_cell.length_b   1.000
_cell.length_c   1.000
_cell.angle_alpha   90.00
_cell.angle_beta   90.00
_cell.angle_gamma   90.00
#
_symmetry.space_group_name_H-M   'P 1'
#
loop_
_entity.id
_entity.type
_entity.pdbx_description
1 polymer ?
#
loop_
_entity_poly.entity_id
_entity_poly.type
_entity_poly.pdbx_seq_one_letter_code
_entity_poly.pdbx_strand_id
1 'polypeptide(L)'
;MIIRVRSKDGNFRFELQPTDDASLLIAKVLETMPSADPESLTFSNQPRGGEFAASGLKGSTLGELGIAHGHLLFAAYKESASAASNGDAAAPSAPSTDASSAPSTSAASSSSQLPSSAQARPKKPWELAKEHSVDTYWEAQEGKITRKKDSQFCKHGPKGMCDYCMPLEPYDSKYQSENSIKHLSFHAYLRKQDIATNKPSQSFIPPLEEVNYTVKKPCPSGSHPSWPAGICTKCQPSAITLQRQPYRMVDHVEFAHPDLIENILTFWRSTATQRFGFLLGRYEAYPDVPMGIKAVVEAIHEPPQEGELDGLTLGVPWEEQPRIEKLAKLCGLEFVGMIYSDLSPADPTHQDPSLAGKVVCKRHKDSFFLSGIETVFAAQLQLGNPNSSRFSASGRFNSKFVTCILSGTEEGAIDVSAYQISEQGMGMVQADMIEASVNPNIIRVKPSEGERYVPEVFYRYTNEYKIDVKESAKPTFPVEYLIVNATHGFPNAPNPTFLSSKFPVENRPGLHDQDLTVALTSIGKIVGHKELFPVGDGVESTKGKSRADDDQVRDKLVGALSDWHLLAFLDTSGFLDQDDMSALCRLATTHDSGAALDALLLRPGWQTLMALAREHAPSSSNANKPAEPPKDQFTYDGGMDSDDDIGFDDANEDFDDGDDDDSVQLSHVRRASASRNNTSDTDAATAAAIAAASADDGPAGVKVCAHCTYHNEPSASDCEICGLPL
;
A
#
# COMPACT_ATOMS: atom_id res chain seq x y z
N MET A 1 42.59 -7.84 -50.84
CA MET A 1 41.11 -7.94 -50.69
C MET A 1 40.74 -8.21 -49.24
N ILE A 2 39.51 -7.89 -48.80
CA ILE A 2 39.09 -8.07 -47.41
C ILE A 2 38.04 -9.18 -47.32
N ILE A 3 38.31 -10.23 -46.54
CA ILE A 3 37.34 -11.26 -46.17
C ILE A 3 36.84 -10.98 -44.74
N ARG A 4 35.54 -11.17 -44.51
CA ARG A 4 34.92 -11.04 -43.19
C ARG A 4 34.63 -12.44 -42.64
N VAL A 5 35.01 -12.70 -41.38
CA VAL A 5 34.71 -13.97 -40.71
C VAL A 5 33.91 -13.68 -39.44
N ARG A 6 32.80 -14.39 -39.25
CA ARG A 6 31.98 -14.36 -38.05
C ARG A 6 32.10 -15.68 -37.31
N SER A 7 32.58 -15.65 -36.07
CA SER A 7 32.54 -16.79 -35.14
C SER A 7 31.83 -16.38 -33.84
N LYS A 8 31.81 -17.27 -32.84
CA LYS A 8 31.36 -16.95 -31.48
C LYS A 8 32.22 -15.86 -30.81
N ASP A 9 33.51 -15.79 -31.13
CA ASP A 9 34.47 -14.84 -30.54
C ASP A 9 34.38 -13.45 -31.19
N GLY A 10 33.66 -13.30 -32.32
CA GLY A 10 33.33 -12.00 -32.90
C GLY A 10 33.28 -11.93 -34.43
N ASN A 11 33.35 -10.69 -34.94
CA ASN A 11 33.39 -10.36 -36.36
C ASN A 11 34.78 -9.84 -36.75
N PHE A 12 35.59 -10.68 -37.39
CA PHE A 12 36.97 -10.38 -37.79
C PHE A 12 37.04 -9.99 -39.27
N ARG A 13 38.12 -9.29 -39.65
CA ARG A 13 38.39 -8.85 -41.02
C ARG A 13 39.83 -9.20 -41.38
N PHE A 14 40.04 -9.99 -42.42
CA PHE A 14 41.36 -10.41 -42.88
C PHE A 14 41.66 -9.82 -44.24
N GLU A 15 42.81 -9.17 -44.37
CA GLU A 15 43.37 -8.77 -45.65
C GLU A 15 44.22 -9.90 -46.23
N LEU A 16 43.85 -10.31 -47.45
CA LEU A 16 44.31 -11.49 -48.20
C LEU A 16 44.25 -11.16 -49.70
N GLN A 17 44.96 -11.84 -50.58
CA GLN A 17 44.80 -11.71 -52.04
C GLN A 17 43.97 -12.85 -52.64
N PRO A 18 43.32 -12.66 -53.81
CA PRO A 18 42.57 -13.74 -54.48
C PRO A 18 43.41 -14.96 -54.84
N THR A 19 44.73 -14.76 -54.97
CA THR A 19 45.75 -15.78 -55.26
C THR A 19 46.28 -16.49 -54.01
N ASP A 20 45.92 -16.05 -52.81
CA ASP A 20 46.37 -16.71 -51.57
C ASP A 20 45.64 -18.06 -51.41
N ASP A 21 46.34 -19.06 -50.88
CA ASP A 21 45.76 -20.35 -50.50
C ASP A 21 44.87 -20.20 -49.25
N ALA A 22 43.79 -20.98 -49.18
CA ALA A 22 42.89 -20.96 -48.02
C ALA A 22 43.59 -21.29 -46.68
N SER A 23 44.73 -21.99 -46.69
CA SER A 23 45.58 -22.20 -45.51
C SER A 23 45.99 -20.90 -44.82
N LEU A 24 46.17 -19.81 -45.57
CA LEU A 24 46.57 -18.51 -45.02
C LEU A 24 45.39 -17.74 -44.39
N LEU A 25 44.16 -18.00 -44.86
CA LEU A 25 42.94 -17.60 -44.15
C LEU A 25 42.75 -18.41 -42.86
N ILE A 26 42.98 -19.73 -42.91
CA ILE A 26 42.88 -20.63 -41.75
C ILE A 26 43.85 -20.24 -40.64
N ALA A 27 45.12 -19.95 -40.99
CA ALA A 27 46.12 -19.50 -40.03
C ALA A 27 45.67 -18.22 -39.31
N LYS A 28 45.28 -17.17 -40.05
CA LYS A 28 44.81 -15.90 -39.45
C LYS A 28 43.54 -16.05 -38.61
N VAL A 29 42.65 -16.98 -38.96
CA VAL A 29 41.46 -17.31 -38.16
C VAL A 29 41.87 -17.93 -36.82
N LEU A 30 42.77 -18.91 -36.81
CA LEU A 30 43.26 -19.55 -35.58
C LEU A 30 44.12 -18.60 -34.72
N GLU A 31 44.93 -17.73 -35.33
CA GLU A 31 45.68 -16.65 -34.64
C GLU A 31 44.74 -15.71 -33.87
N THR A 32 43.55 -15.41 -34.41
CA THR A 32 42.54 -14.57 -33.74
C THR A 32 41.58 -15.32 -32.82
N MET A 33 41.61 -16.66 -32.83
CA MET A 33 40.70 -17.52 -32.06
C MET A 33 41.50 -18.60 -31.33
N PRO A 34 42.38 -18.22 -30.37
CA PRO A 34 43.29 -19.15 -29.69
C PRO A 34 42.58 -20.20 -28.82
N SER A 35 41.27 -20.06 -28.62
CA SER A 35 40.41 -21.06 -27.97
C SER A 35 40.05 -22.24 -28.88
N ALA A 36 40.27 -22.14 -30.20
CA ALA A 36 39.79 -23.09 -31.19
C ALA A 36 40.64 -24.36 -31.30
N ASP A 37 39.98 -25.52 -31.30
CA ASP A 37 40.56 -26.78 -31.79
C ASP A 37 40.68 -26.73 -33.34
N PRO A 38 41.91 -26.74 -33.91
CA PRO A 38 42.12 -26.57 -35.36
C PRO A 38 41.45 -27.63 -36.24
N GLU A 39 41.30 -28.87 -35.75
CA GLU A 39 40.68 -29.96 -36.52
C GLU A 39 39.14 -29.89 -36.50
N SER A 40 38.57 -29.07 -35.61
CA SER A 40 37.13 -28.85 -35.50
C SER A 40 36.61 -27.66 -36.34
N LEU A 41 37.51 -26.88 -36.97
CA LEU A 41 37.16 -25.64 -37.66
C LEU A 41 36.38 -25.90 -38.95
N THR A 42 35.17 -25.34 -39.07
CA THR A 42 34.34 -25.32 -40.29
C THR A 42 34.14 -23.90 -40.80
N PHE A 43 33.87 -23.77 -42.10
CA PHE A 43 33.39 -22.53 -42.73
C PHE A 43 32.09 -22.76 -43.50
N SER A 44 31.16 -21.80 -43.44
CA SER A 44 29.96 -21.73 -44.29
C SER A 44 29.79 -20.33 -44.89
N ASN A 45 29.10 -20.25 -46.03
CA ASN A 45 28.61 -18.99 -46.62
C ASN A 45 27.22 -18.58 -46.08
N GLN A 46 26.60 -19.38 -45.20
CA GLN A 46 25.29 -19.12 -44.60
C GLN A 46 25.33 -19.21 -43.06
N PRO A 47 24.39 -18.59 -42.33
CA PRO A 47 24.40 -18.57 -40.87
C PRO A 47 24.17 -19.94 -40.20
N ARG A 48 23.60 -20.92 -40.92
CA ARG A 48 23.34 -22.30 -40.48
C ARG A 48 23.34 -23.23 -41.69
N GLY A 49 24.02 -24.38 -41.60
CA GLY A 49 24.14 -25.35 -42.68
C GLY A 49 25.15 -24.92 -43.76
N GLY A 50 25.47 -25.83 -44.68
CA GLY A 50 26.49 -25.60 -45.72
C GLY A 50 27.92 -25.50 -45.19
N GLU A 51 28.21 -26.12 -44.04
CA GLU A 51 29.52 -26.12 -43.41
C GLU A 51 30.49 -27.10 -44.08
N PHE A 52 31.66 -26.59 -44.45
CA PHE A 52 32.79 -27.36 -44.97
C PHE A 52 33.94 -27.33 -43.97
N ALA A 53 34.58 -28.47 -43.74
CA ALA A 53 35.76 -28.55 -42.86
C ALA A 53 36.93 -27.74 -43.45
N ALA A 54 37.54 -26.88 -42.64
CA ALA A 54 38.61 -25.99 -43.07
C ALA A 54 39.83 -26.78 -43.59
N SER A 55 40.11 -27.95 -43.04
CA SER A 55 41.15 -28.88 -43.51
C SER A 55 40.99 -29.27 -44.99
N GLY A 56 39.75 -29.34 -45.51
CA GLY A 56 39.44 -29.68 -46.90
C GLY A 56 39.55 -28.51 -47.90
N LEU A 57 39.87 -27.29 -47.45
CA LEU A 57 40.06 -26.12 -48.31
C LEU A 57 41.54 -25.85 -48.64
N LYS A 58 42.46 -26.50 -47.94
CA LYS A 58 43.92 -26.34 -48.10
C LYS A 58 44.37 -26.86 -49.48
N GLY A 59 45.17 -26.09 -50.22
CA GLY A 59 45.58 -26.44 -51.59
C GLY A 59 44.62 -25.92 -52.68
N SER A 60 43.86 -24.87 -52.39
CA SER A 60 43.01 -24.16 -53.35
C SER A 60 43.05 -22.67 -53.05
N THR A 61 43.13 -21.84 -54.09
CA THR A 61 43.16 -20.38 -53.91
C THR A 61 41.79 -19.86 -53.50
N LEU A 62 41.77 -18.75 -52.76
CA LEU A 62 40.53 -18.09 -52.35
C LEU A 62 39.66 -17.67 -53.56
N GLY A 63 40.29 -17.36 -54.70
CA GLY A 63 39.60 -17.10 -55.97
C GLY A 63 38.90 -18.33 -56.57
N GLU A 64 39.55 -19.50 -56.59
CA GLU A 64 38.95 -20.76 -57.06
C GLU A 64 37.79 -21.22 -56.17
N LEU A 65 37.88 -20.95 -54.87
CA LEU A 65 36.80 -21.17 -53.90
C LEU A 65 35.66 -20.13 -53.98
N GLY A 66 35.72 -19.18 -54.92
CA GLY A 66 34.70 -18.15 -55.14
C GLY A 66 34.64 -17.06 -54.05
N ILE A 67 35.68 -16.93 -53.22
CA ILE A 67 35.70 -16.02 -52.07
C ILE A 67 36.20 -14.64 -52.52
N ALA A 68 35.25 -13.77 -52.88
CA ALA A 68 35.52 -12.41 -53.34
C ALA A 68 35.70 -11.37 -52.22
N HIS A 69 36.15 -10.17 -52.58
CA HIS A 69 36.21 -9.02 -51.65
C HIS A 69 34.85 -8.76 -51.00
N GLY A 70 34.84 -8.64 -49.68
CA GLY A 70 33.65 -8.31 -48.88
C GLY A 70 32.80 -9.53 -48.53
N HIS A 71 33.11 -10.74 -49.00
CA HIS A 71 32.38 -11.94 -48.64
C HIS A 71 32.41 -12.18 -47.11
N LEU A 72 31.34 -12.75 -46.57
CA LEU A 72 31.18 -13.05 -45.15
C LEU A 72 31.10 -14.57 -44.98
N LEU A 73 32.09 -15.12 -44.30
CA LEU A 73 32.12 -16.53 -43.90
C LEU A 73 31.71 -16.65 -42.43
N PHE A 74 30.96 -17.70 -42.12
CA PHE A 74 30.62 -18.11 -40.76
C PHE A 74 31.58 -19.23 -40.37
N ALA A 75 32.24 -19.10 -39.22
CA ALA A 75 33.23 -20.06 -38.73
C ALA A 75 32.77 -20.66 -37.39
N ALA A 76 32.76 -21.99 -37.30
CA ALA A 76 32.42 -22.74 -36.09
C ALA A 76 33.56 -23.72 -35.74
N TYR A 77 33.70 -23.99 -34.44
CA TYR A 77 34.75 -24.87 -33.88
C TYR A 77 34.40 -25.24 -32.44
N LYS A 78 35.05 -26.29 -31.93
CA LYS A 78 35.06 -26.70 -30.52
C LYS A 78 36.20 -26.02 -29.77
N GLU A 79 36.07 -25.92 -28.46
CA GLU A 79 37.14 -25.37 -27.61
C GLU A 79 38.21 -26.41 -27.34
N SER A 80 39.48 -26.00 -27.49
CA SER A 80 40.62 -26.83 -27.15
C SER A 80 40.79 -26.92 -25.63
N ALA A 81 40.85 -28.14 -25.10
CA ALA A 81 40.89 -28.41 -23.66
C ALA A 81 42.17 -27.92 -22.94
N SER A 82 43.14 -27.34 -23.65
CA SER A 82 44.42 -26.86 -23.12
C SER A 82 44.48 -25.34 -22.84
N ALA A 83 43.40 -24.60 -23.07
CA ALA A 83 43.37 -23.13 -22.89
C ALA A 83 43.07 -22.63 -21.45
N ALA A 84 43.20 -23.48 -20.42
CA ALA A 84 42.66 -23.24 -19.09
C ALA A 84 43.65 -23.46 -17.92
N SER A 85 44.83 -22.80 -17.93
CA SER A 85 45.72 -22.70 -16.75
C SER A 85 46.83 -21.65 -16.91
N ASN A 86 46.97 -20.75 -15.93
CA ASN A 86 48.17 -20.01 -15.47
C ASN A 86 47.72 -18.78 -14.64
N GLY A 87 48.08 -18.57 -13.38
CA GLY A 87 48.70 -19.39 -12.33
C GLY A 87 48.05 -19.02 -10.98
N ASP A 88 48.57 -19.19 -9.76
CA ASP A 88 49.77 -19.83 -9.20
C ASP A 88 49.61 -19.78 -7.65
N ALA A 89 50.24 -20.58 -6.77
CA ALA A 89 51.08 -21.78 -6.89
C ALA A 89 51.17 -22.48 -5.50
N ALA A 90 51.94 -23.58 -5.43
CA ALA A 90 52.50 -24.24 -4.23
C ALA A 90 51.57 -25.06 -3.30
N ALA A 91 52.00 -26.30 -3.01
CA ALA A 91 51.48 -27.20 -1.98
C ALA A 91 52.49 -27.31 -0.80
N PRO A 92 52.21 -28.11 0.26
CA PRO A 92 52.57 -29.54 0.19
C PRO A 92 51.53 -30.50 0.82
N SER A 93 51.77 -31.81 0.65
CA SER A 93 50.82 -32.91 0.94
C SER A 93 51.30 -33.87 2.04
N ALA A 94 50.38 -34.52 2.78
CA ALA A 94 50.46 -35.89 3.37
C ALA A 94 49.49 -36.05 4.58
N PRO A 95 49.11 -37.29 4.99
CA PRO A 95 48.87 -38.52 4.22
C PRO A 95 47.51 -39.20 4.55
N SER A 96 47.31 -40.42 4.07
CA SER A 96 46.07 -41.24 4.05
C SER A 96 45.75 -42.06 5.32
N THR A 97 44.50 -42.50 5.48
CA THR A 97 44.14 -43.84 6.03
C THR A 97 42.75 -44.33 5.61
N ASP A 98 42.61 -45.67 5.59
CA ASP A 98 41.47 -46.58 5.32
C ASP A 98 40.15 -46.29 6.09
N ALA A 99 38.95 -46.83 5.80
CA ALA A 99 38.27 -47.55 4.68
C ALA A 99 36.71 -47.58 5.01
N SER A 100 35.73 -48.39 4.53
CA SER A 100 35.61 -49.68 3.81
C SER A 100 34.23 -49.86 3.12
N SER A 101 34.11 -50.85 2.22
CA SER A 101 32.92 -51.69 1.88
C SER A 101 31.50 -51.08 1.63
N ALA A 102 31.17 -50.98 0.33
CA ALA A 102 29.99 -51.46 -0.45
C ALA A 102 28.93 -52.40 0.22
N PRO A 103 27.74 -52.73 -0.40
CA PRO A 103 27.41 -52.67 -1.85
C PRO A 103 25.95 -52.33 -2.29
N SER A 104 25.71 -52.30 -3.62
CA SER A 104 24.54 -52.77 -4.43
C SER A 104 23.07 -52.66 -3.91
N THR A 105 22.02 -52.37 -4.67
CA THR A 105 21.77 -52.16 -6.14
C THR A 105 20.31 -51.75 -6.35
N SER A 106 19.98 -51.01 -7.42
CA SER A 106 18.92 -51.34 -8.42
C SER A 106 18.64 -50.14 -9.34
N ALA A 107 18.08 -50.40 -10.53
CA ALA A 107 17.76 -49.36 -11.52
C ALA A 107 16.27 -49.40 -11.92
N ALA A 108 15.66 -48.22 -12.11
CA ALA A 108 14.46 -48.04 -12.92
C ALA A 108 14.27 -46.59 -13.38
N SER A 109 14.40 -46.40 -14.70
CA SER A 109 13.59 -45.50 -15.55
C SER A 109 12.83 -44.32 -14.93
N SER A 110 13.29 -43.09 -15.19
CA SER A 110 12.39 -41.93 -15.34
C SER A 110 12.82 -41.08 -16.53
N SER A 111 11.85 -40.54 -17.27
CA SER A 111 12.08 -39.80 -18.53
C SER A 111 12.29 -38.32 -18.24
N SER A 112 13.54 -37.87 -18.23
CA SER A 112 13.89 -36.44 -18.19
C SER A 112 14.42 -35.99 -19.55
N GLN A 113 13.63 -35.22 -20.31
CA GLN A 113 14.11 -34.50 -21.49
C GLN A 113 15.14 -33.47 -21.03
N LEU A 114 16.37 -33.52 -21.57
CA LEU A 114 17.36 -32.48 -21.26
C LEU A 114 16.95 -31.18 -21.96
N PRO A 115 16.73 -30.07 -21.23
CA PRO A 115 16.61 -28.77 -21.86
C PRO A 115 17.97 -28.39 -22.45
N SER A 116 17.98 -27.98 -23.73
CA SER A 116 19.20 -27.55 -24.41
C SER A 116 19.83 -26.36 -23.67
N SER A 117 21.06 -26.54 -23.20
CA SER A 117 21.82 -25.54 -22.44
C SER A 117 22.40 -24.44 -23.33
N ALA A 118 21.53 -23.72 -24.03
CA ALA A 118 21.87 -22.39 -24.50
C ALA A 118 22.27 -21.54 -23.28
N GLN A 119 23.55 -21.15 -23.20
CA GLN A 119 24.06 -20.33 -22.10
C GLN A 119 23.35 -18.97 -22.12
N ALA A 120 22.33 -18.85 -21.25
CA ALA A 120 21.57 -17.62 -21.12
C ALA A 120 22.50 -16.51 -20.62
N ARG A 121 22.47 -15.36 -21.30
CA ARG A 121 23.05 -14.11 -20.79
C ARG A 121 22.56 -13.91 -19.35
N PRO A 122 23.41 -13.52 -18.39
CA PRO A 122 22.95 -13.14 -17.05
C PRO A 122 21.88 -12.04 -17.21
N LYS A 123 20.66 -12.36 -16.78
CA LYS A 123 19.53 -11.43 -16.85
C LYS A 123 19.84 -10.21 -16.00
N LYS A 124 19.56 -9.02 -16.55
CA LYS A 124 19.68 -7.76 -15.80
C LYS A 124 18.60 -7.68 -14.71
N PRO A 125 18.77 -6.87 -13.66
CA PRO A 125 17.78 -6.76 -12.57
C PRO A 125 16.37 -6.45 -13.07
N TRP A 126 16.25 -5.56 -14.05
CA TRP A 126 14.98 -5.18 -14.65
C TRP A 126 14.37 -6.20 -15.63
N GLU A 127 15.14 -7.22 -16.04
CA GLU A 127 14.67 -8.38 -16.80
C GLU A 127 14.18 -9.52 -15.86
N LEU A 128 14.25 -9.29 -14.55
CA LEU A 128 13.75 -10.16 -13.47
C LEU A 128 12.63 -9.49 -12.64
N ALA A 129 12.41 -8.18 -12.79
CA ALA A 129 11.37 -7.44 -12.10
C ALA A 129 9.97 -7.99 -12.45
N LYS A 130 9.21 -8.37 -11.42
CA LYS A 130 7.77 -8.69 -11.53
C LYS A 130 6.99 -7.48 -11.05
N GLU A 131 6.33 -6.79 -11.96
CA GLU A 131 5.58 -5.56 -11.69
C GLU A 131 4.19 -5.87 -11.09
N HIS A 132 3.54 -4.90 -10.46
CA HIS A 132 2.21 -5.11 -9.87
C HIS A 132 1.13 -5.20 -10.97
N SER A 133 -0.01 -5.85 -10.66
CA SER A 133 -1.12 -5.99 -11.60
C SER A 133 -1.64 -4.64 -12.13
N VAL A 134 -1.68 -3.62 -11.26
CA VAL A 134 -2.07 -2.25 -11.63
C VAL A 134 -1.09 -1.60 -12.63
N ASP A 135 0.20 -1.98 -12.60
CA ASP A 135 1.20 -1.43 -13.51
C ASP A 135 1.10 -2.09 -14.88
N THR A 136 0.94 -3.41 -14.92
CA THR A 136 0.74 -4.14 -16.19
C THR A 136 -0.60 -3.80 -16.85
N TYR A 137 -1.62 -3.46 -16.05
CA TYR A 137 -2.85 -2.85 -16.53
C TYR A 137 -2.59 -1.49 -17.20
N TRP A 138 -1.93 -0.55 -16.49
CA TRP A 138 -1.71 0.80 -17.03
C TRP A 138 -0.75 0.84 -18.21
N GLU A 139 0.28 -0.02 -18.26
CA GLU A 139 1.17 -0.16 -19.41
C GLU A 139 0.38 -0.50 -20.69
N ALA A 140 -0.61 -1.41 -20.57
CA ALA A 140 -1.44 -1.85 -21.69
C ALA A 140 -2.43 -0.78 -22.20
N GLN A 141 -2.67 0.31 -21.45
CA GLN A 141 -3.57 1.39 -21.85
C GLN A 141 -2.85 2.52 -22.58
N GLU A 142 -3.47 3.09 -23.62
CA GLU A 142 -2.94 4.30 -24.29
C GLU A 142 -2.99 5.54 -23.38
N GLY A 143 -3.89 5.56 -22.38
CA GLY A 143 -3.95 6.60 -21.34
C GLY A 143 -4.27 8.02 -21.80
N LYS A 144 -4.54 8.23 -23.10
CA LYS A 144 -4.80 9.55 -23.67
C LYS A 144 -6.18 10.09 -23.31
N ILE A 145 -6.22 11.38 -23.06
CA ILE A 145 -7.39 12.12 -22.61
C ILE A 145 -8.23 12.48 -23.82
N THR A 146 -9.38 11.81 -23.99
CA THR A 146 -10.24 12.05 -25.16
C THR A 146 -10.89 13.44 -25.09
N ARG A 147 -10.90 14.16 -26.21
CA ARG A 147 -11.51 15.49 -26.34
C ARG A 147 -12.76 15.44 -27.22
N LYS A 148 -13.82 16.09 -26.77
CA LYS A 148 -15.02 16.35 -27.58
C LYS A 148 -14.66 17.33 -28.71
N LYS A 149 -15.40 17.27 -29.83
CA LYS A 149 -15.20 18.22 -30.94
C LYS A 149 -15.55 19.64 -30.47
N ASP A 150 -14.61 20.57 -30.59
CA ASP A 150 -14.84 21.99 -30.34
C ASP A 150 -15.81 22.58 -31.38
N SER A 151 -16.81 23.35 -30.93
CA SER A 151 -17.87 23.89 -31.80
C SER A 151 -17.45 25.13 -32.59
N GLN A 152 -16.38 25.83 -32.18
CA GLN A 152 -15.90 27.08 -32.76
C GLN A 152 -14.67 26.86 -33.66
N PHE A 153 -13.73 25.99 -33.24
CA PHE A 153 -12.43 25.83 -33.87
C PHE A 153 -12.30 24.58 -34.77
N CYS A 154 -13.05 23.50 -34.53
CA CYS A 154 -12.92 22.27 -35.33
C CYS A 154 -13.65 22.33 -36.70
N LYS A 155 -12.95 22.83 -37.72
CA LYS A 155 -13.44 22.99 -39.11
C LYS A 155 -13.45 21.69 -39.94
N HIS A 156 -13.85 20.56 -39.35
CA HIS A 156 -13.93 19.25 -40.01
C HIS A 156 -15.25 18.49 -39.73
N GLY A 157 -15.52 17.47 -40.54
CA GLY A 157 -16.64 16.55 -40.35
C GLY A 157 -16.52 15.68 -39.08
N PRO A 158 -17.56 14.91 -38.73
CA PRO A 158 -17.66 14.19 -37.45
C PRO A 158 -16.65 13.04 -37.28
N LYS A 159 -16.03 12.55 -38.37
CA LYS A 159 -14.94 11.57 -38.35
C LYS A 159 -13.55 12.17 -38.64
N GLY A 160 -13.47 13.50 -38.75
CA GLY A 160 -12.19 14.22 -38.86
C GLY A 160 -11.60 14.52 -37.49
N MET A 161 -10.33 14.92 -37.47
CA MET A 161 -9.60 15.34 -36.27
C MET A 161 -8.72 16.55 -36.60
N CYS A 162 -8.50 17.41 -35.61
CA CYS A 162 -7.49 18.48 -35.64
C CYS A 162 -7.01 18.77 -34.21
N ASP A 163 -6.04 19.66 -34.07
CA ASP A 163 -5.37 20.05 -32.81
C ASP A 163 -6.36 20.46 -31.69
N TYR A 164 -7.56 20.93 -32.06
CA TYR A 164 -8.63 21.33 -31.14
C TYR A 164 -9.50 20.17 -30.62
N CYS A 165 -9.37 18.95 -31.16
CA CYS A 165 -10.07 17.75 -30.67
C CYS A 165 -9.24 16.46 -30.71
N MET A 166 -7.96 16.50 -31.07
CA MET A 166 -7.06 15.37 -30.88
C MET A 166 -6.97 15.03 -29.38
N PRO A 167 -6.89 13.74 -29.00
CA PRO A 167 -6.65 13.34 -27.62
C PRO A 167 -5.35 13.97 -27.08
N LEU A 168 -5.35 14.37 -25.81
CA LEU A 168 -4.14 14.87 -25.14
C LEU A 168 -3.33 13.71 -24.55
N GLU A 169 -2.03 13.91 -24.44
CA GLU A 169 -1.17 13.05 -23.63
C GLU A 169 -1.53 13.16 -22.14
N PRO A 170 -1.41 12.08 -21.35
CA PRO A 170 -1.78 12.09 -19.92
C PRO A 170 -0.98 13.06 -19.06
N TYR A 171 0.15 13.57 -19.57
CA TYR A 171 1.03 14.53 -18.92
C TYR A 171 0.87 15.98 -19.41
N ASP A 172 -0.22 16.31 -20.12
CA ASP A 172 -0.52 17.69 -20.54
C ASP A 172 -0.75 18.63 -19.34
N SER A 173 0.04 19.71 -19.26
CA SER A 173 0.05 20.61 -18.10
C SER A 173 -1.17 21.54 -18.05
N LYS A 174 -1.80 21.82 -19.19
CA LYS A 174 -3.01 22.64 -19.23
C LYS A 174 -4.18 21.85 -18.63
N TYR A 175 -4.38 20.61 -19.06
CA TYR A 175 -5.41 19.73 -18.51
C TYR A 175 -5.26 19.54 -16.99
N GLN A 176 -4.03 19.34 -16.50
CA GLN A 176 -3.76 19.26 -15.06
C GLN A 176 -4.23 20.52 -14.31
N SER A 177 -3.90 21.72 -14.82
CA SER A 177 -4.34 22.98 -14.21
C SER A 177 -5.85 23.22 -14.29
N GLU A 178 -6.51 22.79 -15.36
CA GLU A 178 -7.97 22.93 -15.54
C GLU A 178 -8.76 21.98 -14.62
N ASN A 179 -8.15 20.86 -14.19
CA ASN A 179 -8.77 19.87 -13.29
C ASN A 179 -8.16 19.87 -11.87
N SER A 180 -7.41 20.92 -11.49
CA SER A 180 -6.74 21.07 -10.18
C SER A 180 -5.78 19.93 -9.76
N ILE A 181 -5.26 19.17 -10.72
CA ILE A 181 -4.34 18.05 -10.49
C ILE A 181 -2.94 18.60 -10.16
N LYS A 182 -2.51 18.45 -8.91
CA LYS A 182 -1.26 19.03 -8.37
C LYS A 182 0.02 18.33 -8.84
N HIS A 183 -0.04 17.04 -9.14
CA HIS A 183 1.11 16.19 -9.49
C HIS A 183 0.72 15.18 -10.57
N LEU A 184 1.68 14.75 -11.40
CA LEU A 184 1.47 13.65 -12.34
C LEU A 184 1.28 12.32 -11.60
N SER A 185 0.44 11.43 -12.14
CA SER A 185 0.49 10.01 -11.80
C SER A 185 1.84 9.42 -12.22
N PHE A 186 2.31 8.38 -11.53
CA PHE A 186 3.55 7.70 -11.87
C PHE A 186 3.57 7.21 -13.33
N HIS A 187 2.46 6.67 -13.83
CA HIS A 187 2.37 6.15 -15.19
C HIS A 187 2.37 7.26 -16.27
N ALA A 188 1.76 8.42 -16.01
CA ALA A 188 1.87 9.58 -16.89
C ALA A 188 3.31 10.13 -16.93
N TYR A 189 4.00 10.16 -15.78
CA TYR A 189 5.41 10.55 -15.68
C TYR A 189 6.33 9.54 -16.38
N LEU A 190 6.14 8.25 -16.16
CA LEU A 190 6.89 7.16 -16.79
C LEU A 190 6.76 7.22 -18.32
N ARG A 191 5.53 7.32 -18.85
CA ARG A 191 5.30 7.43 -20.31
C ARG A 191 6.01 8.65 -20.91
N LYS A 192 6.06 9.78 -20.20
CA LYS A 192 6.81 10.98 -20.61
C LYS A 192 8.33 10.74 -20.70
N GLN A 193 8.91 10.02 -19.73
CA GLN A 193 10.34 9.69 -19.74
C GLN A 193 10.69 8.59 -20.76
N ASP A 194 9.82 7.59 -20.93
CA ASP A 194 10.02 6.50 -21.88
C ASP A 194 10.04 7.00 -23.32
N ILE A 195 9.11 7.90 -23.70
CA ILE A 195 9.09 8.55 -25.02
C ILE A 195 10.35 9.41 -25.27
N ALA A 196 10.97 9.96 -24.22
CA ALA A 196 12.20 10.74 -24.34
C ALA A 196 13.45 9.86 -24.52
N THR A 197 13.52 8.73 -23.81
CA THR A 197 14.66 7.80 -23.81
C THR A 197 14.61 6.76 -24.92
N ASN A 198 13.48 6.06 -25.07
CA ASN A 198 13.34 4.93 -25.97
C ASN A 198 12.77 5.34 -27.33
N LYS A 199 13.34 4.78 -28.40
CA LYS A 199 12.91 4.99 -29.78
C LYS A 199 12.69 3.64 -30.48
N PRO A 200 11.67 3.50 -31.35
CA PRO A 200 11.23 2.19 -31.86
C PRO A 200 12.24 1.42 -32.73
N SER A 201 13.39 2.02 -33.04
CA SER A 201 14.51 1.41 -33.77
C SER A 201 15.72 1.06 -32.87
N GLN A 202 15.60 1.20 -31.54
CA GLN A 202 16.69 0.98 -30.58
C GLN A 202 16.35 -0.13 -29.57
N SER A 203 17.39 -0.70 -28.95
CA SER A 203 17.23 -1.65 -27.84
C SER A 203 16.72 -0.92 -26.60
N PHE A 204 15.73 -1.49 -25.90
CA PHE A 204 15.15 -0.91 -24.69
C PHE A 204 16.22 -0.56 -23.63
N ILE A 205 16.19 0.69 -23.18
CA ILE A 205 16.98 1.24 -22.07
C ILE A 205 15.96 1.64 -20.99
N PRO A 206 16.10 1.19 -19.73
CA PRO A 206 15.26 1.65 -18.63
C PRO A 206 15.25 3.20 -18.55
N PRO A 207 14.09 3.87 -18.69
CA PRO A 207 14.02 5.33 -18.68
C PRO A 207 14.15 5.95 -17.28
N LEU A 208 14.14 5.13 -16.22
CA LEU A 208 14.27 5.57 -14.82
C LEU A 208 15.60 5.10 -14.20
N GLU A 209 16.14 5.90 -13.30
CA GLU A 209 17.30 5.58 -12.46
C GLU A 209 16.92 5.89 -11.01
N GLU A 210 17.03 4.89 -10.12
CA GLU A 210 16.72 5.02 -8.69
C GLU A 210 17.73 5.98 -8.01
N VAL A 211 17.22 7.06 -7.39
CA VAL A 211 18.05 8.01 -6.65
C VAL A 211 18.89 7.32 -5.57
N ASN A 212 20.21 7.41 -5.69
CA ASN A 212 21.16 6.86 -4.72
C ASN A 212 22.29 7.87 -4.44
N TYR A 213 22.38 8.34 -3.20
CA TYR A 213 23.37 9.32 -2.75
C TYR A 213 24.57 8.70 -1.99
N THR A 214 24.71 7.38 -1.98
CA THR A 214 25.86 6.71 -1.35
C THR A 214 27.11 6.76 -2.25
N VAL A 215 28.30 6.65 -1.64
CA VAL A 215 29.56 6.53 -2.39
C VAL A 215 29.59 5.17 -3.09
N LYS A 216 29.82 5.15 -4.41
CA LYS A 216 29.77 3.90 -5.21
C LYS A 216 30.89 2.93 -4.77
N LYS A 217 30.51 1.86 -4.07
CA LYS A 217 31.37 0.74 -3.64
C LYS A 217 31.06 -0.51 -4.50
N PRO A 218 32.05 -1.18 -5.13
CA PRO A 218 33.43 -0.72 -5.35
C PRO A 218 33.49 0.50 -6.27
N CYS A 219 34.60 1.23 -6.25
CA CYS A 219 34.75 2.41 -7.10
C CYS A 219 34.86 2.03 -8.60
N PRO A 220 34.07 2.64 -9.51
CA PRO A 220 34.14 2.39 -10.95
C PRO A 220 35.48 2.73 -11.64
N SER A 221 36.45 3.31 -10.92
CA SER A 221 37.80 3.57 -11.44
C SER A 221 38.82 2.47 -11.12
N GLY A 222 38.57 1.66 -10.09
CA GLY A 222 39.55 0.72 -9.53
C GLY A 222 40.85 1.35 -8.99
N SER A 223 41.00 2.68 -9.02
CA SER A 223 42.30 3.37 -8.86
C SER A 223 42.59 3.87 -7.44
N HIS A 224 41.79 3.49 -6.46
CA HIS A 224 41.99 3.80 -5.05
C HIS A 224 41.29 2.75 -4.15
N PRO A 225 41.69 2.61 -2.87
CA PRO A 225 40.99 1.76 -1.91
C PRO A 225 39.50 2.15 -1.76
N SER A 226 38.64 1.18 -1.43
CA SER A 226 37.23 1.44 -1.16
C SER A 226 37.02 2.48 -0.05
N TRP A 227 35.96 3.28 -0.19
CA TRP A 227 35.48 4.18 0.87
C TRP A 227 35.25 3.40 2.18
N PRO A 228 35.76 3.87 3.34
CA PRO A 228 36.25 5.23 3.62
C PRO A 228 37.71 5.55 3.24
N ALA A 229 38.53 4.55 2.90
CA ALA A 229 39.97 4.73 2.70
C ALA A 229 40.38 5.46 1.40
N GLY A 230 39.43 5.76 0.51
CA GLY A 230 39.66 6.55 -0.69
C GLY A 230 38.37 6.97 -1.39
N ILE A 231 38.40 8.10 -2.07
CA ILE A 231 37.30 8.64 -2.88
C ILE A 231 37.84 9.36 -4.12
N CYS A 232 37.09 9.33 -5.22
CA CYS A 232 37.34 10.15 -6.40
C CYS A 232 36.03 10.59 -7.04
N THR A 233 36.08 11.57 -7.95
CA THR A 233 34.92 12.17 -8.63
C THR A 233 34.08 11.18 -9.45
N LYS A 234 34.52 9.92 -9.63
CA LYS A 234 33.75 8.85 -10.30
C LYS A 234 32.92 7.97 -9.36
N CYS A 235 33.21 7.95 -8.05
CA CYS A 235 32.42 7.24 -7.04
C CYS A 235 31.73 8.17 -6.03
N GLN A 236 32.24 9.40 -5.88
CA GLN A 236 31.61 10.48 -5.16
C GLN A 236 30.19 10.78 -5.73
N PRO A 237 29.15 10.89 -4.89
CA PRO A 237 27.84 11.34 -5.33
C PRO A 237 27.86 12.84 -5.66
N SER A 238 27.08 13.25 -6.66
CA SER A 238 26.95 14.65 -7.09
C SER A 238 26.28 15.52 -6.01
N ALA A 239 26.52 16.84 -6.07
CA ALA A 239 25.80 17.80 -5.24
C ALA A 239 24.28 17.75 -5.49
N ILE A 240 23.49 17.63 -4.42
CA ILE A 240 22.04 17.52 -4.46
C ILE A 240 21.43 18.92 -4.64
N THR A 241 20.41 19.05 -5.48
CA THR A 241 19.61 20.28 -5.58
C THR A 241 18.13 19.91 -5.51
N LEU A 242 17.60 19.92 -4.28
CA LEU A 242 16.24 19.54 -3.92
C LEU A 242 15.22 20.39 -4.67
N GLN A 243 14.27 19.70 -5.28
CA GLN A 243 13.14 20.26 -6.03
C GLN A 243 11.88 19.48 -5.68
N ARG A 244 10.71 20.12 -5.72
CA ARG A 244 9.44 19.44 -5.50
C ARG A 244 9.24 18.36 -6.58
N GLN A 245 8.85 17.15 -6.16
CA GLN A 245 8.68 16.02 -7.08
C GLN A 245 7.49 16.27 -8.02
N PRO A 246 7.64 16.14 -9.36
CA PRO A 246 6.57 16.45 -10.31
C PRO A 246 5.53 15.33 -10.46
N TYR A 247 5.73 14.20 -9.77
CA TYR A 247 4.92 12.99 -9.85
C TYR A 247 4.68 12.38 -8.45
N ARG A 248 3.72 11.47 -8.32
CA ARG A 248 3.46 10.64 -7.13
C ARG A 248 3.22 9.18 -7.52
N MET A 249 3.43 8.25 -6.58
CA MET A 249 3.31 6.81 -6.84
C MET A 249 1.88 6.30 -6.62
N VAL A 250 1.12 6.97 -5.75
CA VAL A 250 -0.33 6.79 -5.55
C VAL A 250 -0.99 8.16 -5.61
N ASP A 251 -2.12 8.26 -6.31
CA ASP A 251 -2.86 9.50 -6.51
C ASP A 251 -3.93 9.73 -5.45
N HIS A 252 -4.56 8.66 -4.97
CA HIS A 252 -5.72 8.67 -4.08
C HIS A 252 -5.66 7.52 -3.05
N VAL A 253 -6.14 7.74 -1.83
CA VAL A 253 -6.35 6.72 -0.80
C VAL A 253 -7.84 6.60 -0.49
N GLU A 254 -8.43 5.46 -0.87
CA GLU A 254 -9.86 5.19 -0.73
C GLU A 254 -10.06 4.23 0.44
N PHE A 255 -10.76 4.64 1.49
CA PHE A 255 -11.14 3.76 2.60
C PHE A 255 -12.46 3.08 2.26
N ALA A 256 -12.50 1.75 2.25
CA ALA A 256 -13.66 1.01 1.77
C ALA A 256 -14.92 1.19 2.65
N HIS A 257 -14.75 1.51 3.93
CA HIS A 257 -15.84 1.83 4.87
C HIS A 257 -15.39 2.83 5.97
N PRO A 258 -16.26 3.76 6.43
CA PRO A 258 -15.95 4.71 7.50
C PRO A 258 -15.53 4.07 8.84
N ASP A 259 -16.07 2.90 9.19
CA ASP A 259 -15.74 2.17 10.42
C ASP A 259 -14.24 1.95 10.63
N LEU A 260 -13.46 1.83 9.54
CA LEU A 260 -12.01 1.69 9.60
C LEU A 260 -11.35 2.86 10.35
N ILE A 261 -11.85 4.07 10.13
CA ILE A 261 -11.40 5.29 10.82
C ILE A 261 -12.04 5.37 12.22
N GLU A 262 -13.34 5.13 12.32
CA GLU A 262 -14.06 5.22 13.60
C GLU A 262 -13.58 4.22 14.66
N ASN A 263 -13.04 3.06 14.26
CA ASN A 263 -12.39 2.11 15.16
C ASN A 263 -11.09 2.68 15.77
N ILE A 264 -10.36 3.55 15.07
CA ILE A 264 -9.19 4.28 15.61
C ILE A 264 -9.67 5.44 16.49
N LEU A 265 -10.65 6.22 16.01
CA LEU A 265 -11.17 7.36 16.77
C LEU A 265 -11.84 6.94 18.08
N THR A 266 -12.47 5.76 18.13
CA THR A 266 -13.05 5.21 19.35
C THR A 266 -11.99 4.82 20.39
N PHE A 267 -10.80 4.36 19.96
CA PHE A 267 -9.65 4.21 20.86
C PHE A 267 -9.23 5.57 21.41
N TRP A 268 -8.96 6.55 20.54
CA TRP A 268 -8.54 7.89 20.98
C TRP A 268 -9.56 8.58 21.90
N ARG A 269 -10.87 8.46 21.62
CA ARG A 269 -11.95 9.01 22.47
C ARG A 269 -12.04 8.35 23.86
N SER A 270 -11.51 7.14 24.04
CA SER A 270 -11.56 6.39 25.30
C SER A 270 -10.25 6.42 26.09
N THR A 271 -9.10 6.67 25.43
CA THR A 271 -7.77 6.72 26.09
C THR A 271 -7.13 8.11 26.10
N ALA A 272 -7.56 9.02 25.23
CA ALA A 272 -6.89 10.27 24.86
C ALA A 272 -5.46 10.13 24.28
N THR A 273 -4.97 8.90 24.05
CA THR A 273 -3.63 8.61 23.53
C THR A 273 -3.62 8.33 22.03
N GLN A 274 -2.50 8.63 21.36
CA GLN A 274 -2.36 8.41 19.93
C GLN A 274 -2.27 6.91 19.58
N ARG A 275 -2.66 6.57 18.34
CA ARG A 275 -2.68 5.19 17.84
C ARG A 275 -2.12 5.11 16.43
N PHE A 276 -1.53 3.97 16.10
CA PHE A 276 -0.94 3.61 14.82
C PHE A 276 -1.55 2.32 14.26
N GLY A 277 -1.69 2.22 12.94
CA GLY A 277 -2.10 1.00 12.26
C GLY A 277 -1.47 0.88 10.87
N PHE A 278 -1.25 -0.35 10.42
CA PHE A 278 -0.87 -0.64 9.04
C PHE A 278 -2.13 -0.80 8.16
N LEU A 279 -2.10 -0.19 6.98
CA LEU A 279 -3.19 -0.24 6.02
C LEU A 279 -3.05 -1.49 5.15
N LEU A 280 -4.04 -2.38 5.24
CA LEU A 280 -4.16 -3.58 4.42
C LEU A 280 -5.19 -3.35 3.31
N GLY A 281 -4.83 -3.70 2.09
CA GLY A 281 -5.59 -3.26 0.92
C GLY A 281 -5.04 -3.77 -0.40
N ARG A 282 -5.36 -3.07 -1.49
CA ARG A 282 -4.86 -3.35 -2.84
C ARG A 282 -4.75 -2.07 -3.66
N TYR A 283 -3.87 -2.05 -4.67
CA TYR A 283 -3.77 -0.95 -5.62
C TYR A 283 -4.67 -1.17 -6.85
N GLU A 284 -5.53 -0.20 -7.15
CA GLU A 284 -6.46 -0.21 -8.28
C GLU A 284 -6.22 0.98 -9.22
N ALA A 285 -6.78 0.91 -10.43
CA ALA A 285 -6.79 2.01 -11.38
C ALA A 285 -7.74 3.13 -10.91
N TYR A 286 -7.24 4.37 -10.86
CA TYR A 286 -8.03 5.54 -10.49
C TYR A 286 -8.31 6.40 -11.74
N PRO A 287 -9.58 6.54 -12.18
CA PRO A 287 -9.90 7.12 -13.49
C PRO A 287 -9.93 8.65 -13.51
N ASP A 288 -10.13 9.32 -12.36
CA ASP A 288 -10.28 10.79 -12.30
C ASP A 288 -8.96 11.53 -12.54
N VAL A 289 -7.83 10.83 -12.36
CA VAL A 289 -6.49 11.30 -12.74
C VAL A 289 -5.99 10.48 -13.93
N PRO A 290 -5.44 11.11 -15.00
CA PRO A 290 -4.91 10.38 -16.15
C PRO A 290 -3.87 9.32 -15.74
N MET A 291 -4.18 8.04 -15.98
CA MET A 291 -3.38 6.88 -15.56
C MET A 291 -3.11 6.80 -14.05
N GLY A 292 -4.05 7.27 -13.22
CA GLY A 292 -3.90 7.34 -11.78
C GLY A 292 -3.93 5.97 -11.08
N ILE A 293 -3.33 5.88 -9.90
CA ILE A 293 -3.43 4.72 -9.02
C ILE A 293 -4.12 5.13 -7.72
N LYS A 294 -5.12 4.35 -7.26
CA LYS A 294 -5.64 4.46 -5.89
C LYS A 294 -5.15 3.28 -5.04
N ALA A 295 -4.90 3.54 -3.76
CA ALA A 295 -4.79 2.50 -2.75
C ALA A 295 -6.18 2.34 -2.10
N VAL A 296 -6.80 1.16 -2.25
CA VAL A 296 -8.07 0.82 -1.58
C VAL A 296 -7.72 0.12 -0.27
N VAL A 297 -8.09 0.73 0.86
CA VAL A 297 -7.90 0.20 2.20
C VAL A 297 -9.14 -0.60 2.60
N GLU A 298 -8.92 -1.86 2.95
CA GLU A 298 -9.97 -2.84 3.28
C GLU A 298 -9.95 -3.22 4.77
N ALA A 299 -8.78 -3.17 5.40
CA ALA A 299 -8.61 -3.37 6.83
C ALA A 299 -7.45 -2.52 7.37
N ILE A 300 -7.42 -2.30 8.67
CA ILE A 300 -6.32 -1.65 9.37
C ILE A 300 -5.88 -2.58 10.50
N HIS A 301 -4.60 -2.94 10.52
CA HIS A 301 -4.06 -3.88 11.50
C HIS A 301 -3.10 -3.18 12.46
N GLU A 302 -3.31 -3.35 13.76
CA GLU A 302 -2.57 -2.63 14.80
C GLU A 302 -1.40 -3.45 15.34
N PRO A 303 -0.13 -3.08 15.08
CA PRO A 303 1.01 -3.77 15.67
C PRO A 303 1.14 -3.45 17.18
N PRO A 304 1.94 -4.22 17.94
CA PRO A 304 2.29 -3.89 19.32
C PRO A 304 2.87 -2.47 19.44
N GLN A 305 2.30 -1.66 20.32
CA GLN A 305 2.59 -0.24 20.43
C GLN A 305 2.17 0.34 21.78
N GLU A 306 2.84 1.39 22.22
CA GLU A 306 2.50 2.21 23.38
C GLU A 306 2.12 3.62 22.89
N GLY A 307 0.91 4.07 23.21
CA GLY A 307 0.38 5.37 22.78
C GLY A 307 0.57 6.44 23.85
N GLU A 308 1.07 7.61 23.47
CA GLU A 308 1.29 8.77 24.34
C GLU A 308 0.32 9.92 23.96
N LEU A 309 0.40 11.08 24.61
CA LEU A 309 -0.50 12.20 24.31
C LEU A 309 -0.11 12.98 23.04
N ASP A 310 1.19 13.10 22.79
CA ASP A 310 1.80 13.84 21.68
C ASP A 310 2.68 12.98 20.77
N GLY A 311 2.68 11.65 20.98
CA GLY A 311 3.43 10.68 20.18
C GLY A 311 2.96 9.24 20.42
N LEU A 312 3.73 8.28 19.91
CA LEU A 312 3.58 6.84 20.16
C LEU A 312 4.90 6.11 19.89
N THR A 313 5.11 5.00 20.57
CA THR A 313 6.29 4.12 20.42
C THR A 313 5.85 2.75 19.91
N LEU A 314 6.48 2.24 18.84
CA LEU A 314 6.18 0.92 18.28
C LEU A 314 7.09 -0.17 18.86
N GLY A 315 6.54 -1.37 19.05
CA GLY A 315 7.31 -2.56 19.38
C GLY A 315 8.10 -3.07 18.17
N VAL A 316 9.41 -2.83 18.17
CA VAL A 316 10.32 -3.24 17.08
C VAL A 316 11.39 -4.20 17.63
N PRO A 317 11.63 -5.38 17.03
CA PRO A 317 11.02 -5.91 15.80
C PRO A 317 9.56 -6.37 15.99
N TRP A 318 8.74 -6.17 14.96
CA TRP A 318 7.38 -6.71 14.92
C TRP A 318 7.42 -8.16 14.41
N GLU A 319 7.57 -9.12 15.33
CA GLU A 319 7.80 -10.53 15.00
C GLU A 319 6.64 -11.18 14.21
N GLU A 320 5.42 -10.66 14.35
CA GLU A 320 4.24 -11.16 13.64
C GLU A 320 4.08 -10.66 12.20
N GLN A 321 4.87 -9.68 11.74
CA GLN A 321 4.74 -9.15 10.38
C GLN A 321 4.66 -10.25 9.29
N PRO A 322 5.51 -11.30 9.28
CA PRO A 322 5.46 -12.32 8.22
C PRO A 322 4.21 -13.20 8.27
N ARG A 323 3.60 -13.35 9.45
CA ARG A 323 2.32 -14.06 9.66
C ARG A 323 1.17 -13.26 9.04
N ILE A 324 1.09 -11.97 9.39
CA ILE A 324 0.07 -11.05 8.88
C ILE A 324 0.22 -10.83 7.37
N GLU A 325 1.45 -10.70 6.85
CA GLU A 325 1.72 -10.67 5.42
C GLU A 325 1.20 -11.92 4.69
N LYS A 326 1.35 -13.11 5.28
CA LYS A 326 0.84 -14.36 4.71
C LYS A 326 -0.69 -14.38 4.71
N LEU A 327 -1.32 -13.98 5.82
CA LEU A 327 -2.78 -13.95 5.97
C LEU A 327 -3.44 -12.93 5.04
N ALA A 328 -2.89 -11.72 4.93
CA ALA A 328 -3.33 -10.71 3.97
C ALA A 328 -3.27 -11.25 2.53
N LYS A 329 -2.18 -11.92 2.15
CA LYS A 329 -2.01 -12.54 0.82
C LYS A 329 -3.00 -13.68 0.55
N LEU A 330 -3.48 -14.40 1.57
CA LEU A 330 -4.60 -15.37 1.43
C LEU A 330 -5.95 -14.67 1.18
N CYS A 331 -6.14 -13.46 1.70
CA CYS A 331 -7.30 -12.60 1.44
C CYS A 331 -7.19 -11.78 0.13
N GLY A 332 -6.09 -11.91 -0.63
CA GLY A 332 -5.82 -11.10 -1.82
C GLY A 332 -5.39 -9.66 -1.53
N LEU A 333 -4.95 -9.37 -0.31
CA LEU A 333 -4.52 -8.06 0.17
C LEU A 333 -3.00 -7.98 0.40
N GLU A 334 -2.48 -6.76 0.44
CA GLU A 334 -1.10 -6.44 0.80
C GLU A 334 -1.02 -5.17 1.66
N PHE A 335 0.16 -4.86 2.19
CA PHE A 335 0.43 -3.63 2.94
C PHE A 335 0.51 -2.45 1.96
N VAL A 336 -0.55 -1.63 1.93
CA VAL A 336 -0.63 -0.45 1.05
C VAL A 336 -0.13 0.84 1.71
N GLY A 337 0.03 0.86 3.02
CA GLY A 337 0.49 2.04 3.75
C GLY A 337 0.43 1.91 5.27
N MET A 338 0.45 3.06 5.94
CA MET A 338 0.23 3.21 7.38
C MET A 338 -0.71 4.38 7.67
N ILE A 339 -1.30 4.37 8.86
CA ILE A 339 -2.08 5.46 9.43
C ILE A 339 -1.70 5.68 10.90
N TYR A 340 -1.75 6.93 11.35
CA TYR A 340 -1.69 7.25 12.78
C TYR A 340 -2.51 8.50 13.12
N SER A 341 -2.83 8.68 14.39
CA SER A 341 -3.50 9.88 14.89
C SER A 341 -2.51 10.93 15.39
N ASP A 342 -2.85 12.19 15.19
CA ASP A 342 -2.30 13.35 15.87
C ASP A 342 -3.46 14.26 16.31
N LEU A 343 -4.18 13.79 17.32
CA LEU A 343 -5.43 14.37 17.79
C LEU A 343 -5.27 14.92 19.21
N SER A 344 -5.78 16.13 19.45
CA SER A 344 -5.85 16.72 20.79
C SER A 344 -7.15 17.51 20.93
N PRO A 345 -7.85 17.47 22.08
CA PRO A 345 -9.11 18.18 22.27
C PRO A 345 -8.93 19.69 22.06
N ALA A 346 -9.92 20.35 21.43
CA ALA A 346 -9.91 21.80 21.24
C ALA A 346 -9.94 22.55 22.59
N ASP A 347 -10.59 21.98 23.60
CA ASP A 347 -10.47 22.35 25.00
C ASP A 347 -9.96 21.16 25.85
N PRO A 348 -8.67 21.11 26.22
CA PRO A 348 -8.12 20.09 27.11
C PRO A 348 -8.65 20.13 28.55
N THR A 349 -9.39 21.18 28.94
CA THR A 349 -10.01 21.29 30.28
C THR A 349 -11.44 20.76 30.33
N HIS A 350 -12.06 20.52 29.17
CA HIS A 350 -13.45 20.07 29.01
C HIS A 350 -14.49 20.95 29.74
N GLN A 351 -14.25 22.26 29.80
CA GLN A 351 -15.11 23.27 30.43
C GLN A 351 -15.99 24.02 29.42
N ASP A 352 -15.55 24.16 28.16
CA ASP A 352 -16.32 24.86 27.12
C ASP A 352 -17.20 23.88 26.31
N PRO A 353 -18.54 23.89 26.49
CA PRO A 353 -19.44 23.01 25.76
C PRO A 353 -19.51 23.33 24.25
N SER A 354 -19.08 24.53 23.81
CA SER A 354 -18.99 24.88 22.39
C SER A 354 -17.77 24.27 21.68
N LEU A 355 -16.80 23.75 22.46
CA LEU A 355 -15.61 23.04 21.98
C LEU A 355 -15.69 21.52 22.21
N ALA A 356 -16.78 21.02 22.81
CA ALA A 356 -17.03 19.59 22.98
C ALA A 356 -16.99 18.84 21.63
N GLY A 357 -16.24 17.74 21.58
CA GLY A 357 -16.06 16.92 20.38
C GLY A 357 -15.12 17.50 19.30
N LYS A 358 -14.65 18.74 19.43
CA LYS A 358 -13.71 19.36 18.49
C LYS A 358 -12.25 19.07 18.83
N VAL A 359 -11.39 19.13 17.83
CA VAL A 359 -9.94 18.93 17.95
C VAL A 359 -9.14 20.15 17.47
N VAL A 360 -7.88 20.26 17.93
CA VAL A 360 -6.97 21.34 17.53
C VAL A 360 -6.44 21.12 16.10
N CYS A 361 -6.53 22.15 15.25
CA CYS A 361 -5.85 22.18 13.96
C CYS A 361 -4.33 22.40 14.14
N LYS A 362 -3.58 21.34 14.44
CA LYS A 362 -2.11 21.39 14.55
C LYS A 362 -1.42 21.56 13.20
N ARG A 363 -2.02 21.02 12.12
CA ARG A 363 -1.38 20.78 10.83
C ARG A 363 -1.91 21.70 9.74
N HIS A 364 -1.39 22.93 9.72
CA HIS A 364 -1.75 23.98 8.78
C HIS A 364 -0.50 24.66 8.21
N LYS A 365 -0.71 25.51 7.19
CA LYS A 365 0.32 26.23 6.42
C LYS A 365 1.40 26.91 7.27
N ASP A 366 1.02 27.48 8.42
CA ASP A 366 1.91 28.29 9.25
C ASP A 366 2.52 27.49 10.43
N SER A 367 2.33 26.17 10.42
CA SER A 367 2.84 25.18 11.38
C SER A 367 3.71 24.14 10.65
N PHE A 368 3.20 22.93 10.41
CA PHE A 368 3.81 21.87 9.60
C PHE A 368 2.72 20.91 9.08
N PHE A 369 3.02 20.12 8.04
CA PHE A 369 2.12 19.07 7.52
C PHE A 369 2.56 17.66 7.96
N LEU A 370 3.85 17.37 7.80
CA LEU A 370 4.53 16.16 8.26
C LEU A 370 5.76 16.61 9.05
N SER A 371 6.02 16.06 10.22
CA SER A 371 7.18 16.43 11.04
C SER A 371 8.46 15.79 10.49
N GLY A 372 9.63 16.34 10.84
CA GLY A 372 10.91 15.75 10.47
C GLY A 372 11.09 14.30 10.98
N ILE A 373 10.47 13.93 12.10
CA ILE A 373 10.52 12.57 12.66
C ILE A 373 9.66 11.63 11.81
N GLU A 374 8.39 12.00 11.59
CA GLU A 374 7.44 11.26 10.75
C GLU A 374 7.96 11.09 9.31
N THR A 375 8.65 12.10 8.78
CA THR A 375 9.26 12.08 7.44
C THR A 375 10.36 11.02 7.34
N VAL A 376 11.23 10.91 8.34
CA VAL A 376 12.30 9.90 8.37
C VAL A 376 11.73 8.50 8.59
N PHE A 377 10.71 8.37 9.44
CA PHE A 377 10.02 7.10 9.71
C PHE A 377 9.24 6.59 8.48
N ALA A 378 8.46 7.44 7.81
CA ALA A 378 7.78 7.11 6.57
C ALA A 378 8.75 6.73 5.44
N ALA A 379 9.90 7.42 5.35
CA ALA A 379 10.95 7.08 4.40
C ALA A 379 11.52 5.68 4.65
N GLN A 380 11.73 5.27 5.91
CA GLN A 380 12.18 3.93 6.26
C GLN A 380 11.16 2.85 5.84
N LEU A 381 9.87 3.08 6.08
CA LEU A 381 8.82 2.14 5.67
C LEU A 381 8.63 2.05 4.14
N GLN A 382 8.72 3.17 3.42
CA GLN A 382 8.76 3.16 1.95
C GLN A 382 10.02 2.46 1.40
N LEU A 383 11.18 2.60 2.05
CA LEU A 383 12.41 1.88 1.68
C LEU A 383 12.30 0.35 1.94
N GLY A 384 11.52 -0.05 2.96
CA GLY A 384 11.16 -1.44 3.22
C GLY A 384 10.16 -2.02 2.20
N ASN A 385 9.35 -1.17 1.57
CA ASN A 385 8.29 -1.56 0.62
C ASN A 385 8.56 -1.00 -0.81
N PRO A 386 9.68 -1.35 -1.48
CA PRO A 386 10.03 -0.79 -2.79
C PRO A 386 9.13 -1.32 -3.90
N ASN A 387 8.70 -0.45 -4.82
CA ASN A 387 7.91 -0.85 -5.97
C ASN A 387 8.80 -1.48 -7.07
N SER A 388 8.57 -2.75 -7.39
CA SER A 388 9.27 -3.48 -8.47
C SER A 388 8.91 -2.88 -9.83
N SER A 389 9.91 -2.58 -10.67
CA SER A 389 9.66 -2.10 -12.04
C SER A 389 10.78 -2.43 -13.04
N ARG A 390 10.37 -2.86 -14.24
CA ARG A 390 11.24 -3.14 -15.39
C ARG A 390 11.78 -1.86 -16.07
N PHE A 391 11.24 -0.70 -15.71
CA PHE A 391 11.61 0.60 -16.27
C PHE A 391 12.72 1.31 -15.51
N SER A 392 13.19 0.76 -14.39
CA SER A 392 14.37 1.22 -13.65
C SER A 392 15.56 0.28 -13.82
N ALA A 393 16.77 0.83 -13.94
CA ALA A 393 18.00 0.05 -14.07
C ALA A 393 18.29 -0.90 -12.89
N SER A 394 17.73 -0.65 -11.70
CA SER A 394 17.84 -1.54 -10.52
C SER A 394 16.75 -2.62 -10.46
N GLY A 395 15.75 -2.59 -11.34
CA GLY A 395 14.57 -3.48 -11.28
C GLY A 395 13.50 -3.04 -10.27
N ARG A 396 13.66 -1.87 -9.64
CA ARG A 396 12.73 -1.25 -8.69
C ARG A 396 12.76 0.28 -8.82
N PHE A 397 11.68 0.96 -8.46
CA PHE A 397 11.60 2.42 -8.53
C PHE A 397 10.63 2.98 -7.50
N ASN A 398 11.14 3.79 -6.57
CA ASN A 398 10.37 4.45 -5.52
C ASN A 398 9.49 3.43 -4.72
N SER A 399 8.43 3.88 -4.05
CA SER A 399 7.48 3.04 -3.31
C SER A 399 6.06 3.58 -3.45
N LYS A 400 5.07 2.68 -3.51
CA LYS A 400 3.65 3.03 -3.49
C LYS A 400 3.09 3.20 -2.07
N PHE A 401 3.81 2.75 -1.04
CA PHE A 401 3.35 2.73 0.34
C PHE A 401 2.97 4.16 0.81
N VAL A 402 1.73 4.34 1.25
CA VAL A 402 1.19 5.66 1.65
C VAL A 402 1.30 5.91 3.16
N THR A 403 1.33 7.18 3.55
CA THR A 403 1.24 7.63 4.94
C THR A 403 -0.03 8.45 5.12
N CYS A 404 -0.95 7.98 5.96
CA CYS A 404 -2.15 8.69 6.35
C CYS A 404 -2.03 9.24 7.78
N ILE A 405 -2.63 10.39 8.04
CA ILE A 405 -2.63 11.04 9.36
C ILE A 405 -4.05 11.46 9.69
N LEU A 406 -4.58 11.09 10.86
CA LEU A 406 -5.83 11.61 11.40
C LEU A 406 -5.53 12.85 12.24
N SER A 407 -6.03 14.01 11.82
CA SER A 407 -5.73 15.29 12.48
C SER A 407 -6.89 16.30 12.38
N GLY A 408 -6.81 17.40 13.12
CA GLY A 408 -7.85 18.42 13.15
C GLY A 408 -7.85 19.35 11.94
N THR A 409 -9.01 19.61 11.35
CA THR A 409 -9.24 20.63 10.32
C THR A 409 -9.37 22.03 10.94
N GLU A 410 -9.31 23.08 10.11
CA GLU A 410 -9.49 24.48 10.56
C GLU A 410 -10.85 24.74 11.24
N GLU A 411 -11.87 23.89 10.97
CA GLU A 411 -13.20 23.94 11.58
C GLU A 411 -13.27 23.17 12.93
N GLY A 412 -12.20 22.47 13.30
CA GLY A 412 -12.13 21.62 14.50
C GLY A 412 -12.73 20.22 14.33
N ALA A 413 -13.09 19.84 13.10
CA ALA A 413 -13.47 18.46 12.75
C ALA A 413 -12.22 17.56 12.58
N ILE A 414 -12.42 16.25 12.48
CA ILE A 414 -11.33 15.29 12.22
C ILE A 414 -11.36 14.91 10.74
N ASP A 415 -10.20 14.97 10.06
CA ASP A 415 -10.02 14.48 8.69
C ASP A 415 -8.72 13.67 8.57
N VAL A 416 -8.63 12.86 7.52
CA VAL A 416 -7.40 12.20 7.09
C VAL A 416 -6.55 13.21 6.29
N SER A 417 -5.24 13.02 6.27
CA SER A 417 -4.36 13.63 5.26
C SER A 417 -3.34 12.62 4.78
N ALA A 418 -3.23 12.48 3.45
CA ALA A 418 -2.47 11.41 2.80
C ALA A 418 -1.21 11.93 2.07
N TYR A 419 -0.06 11.36 2.41
CA TYR A 419 1.27 11.75 1.93
C TYR A 419 2.10 10.54 1.47
N GLN A 420 3.11 10.83 0.64
CA GLN A 420 4.22 9.94 0.31
C GLN A 420 5.53 10.72 0.43
N ILE A 421 6.60 10.09 0.88
CA ILE A 421 7.95 10.66 0.82
C ILE A 421 8.46 10.64 -0.62
N SER A 422 9.14 11.72 -1.01
CA SER A 422 9.76 11.86 -2.32
C SER A 422 10.97 10.94 -2.48
N GLU A 423 11.29 10.61 -3.72
CA GLU A 423 12.44 9.77 -4.08
C GLU A 423 13.77 10.33 -3.53
N GLN A 424 13.86 11.67 -3.48
CA GLN A 424 14.99 12.39 -2.88
C GLN A 424 15.02 12.21 -1.35
N GLY A 425 13.87 12.27 -0.67
CA GLY A 425 13.76 12.00 0.77
C GLY A 425 14.16 10.58 1.13
N MET A 426 13.63 9.59 0.40
CA MET A 426 14.02 8.18 0.53
C MET A 426 15.54 8.00 0.33
N GLY A 427 16.11 8.57 -0.74
CA GLY A 427 17.54 8.49 -1.00
C GLY A 427 18.42 9.16 0.08
N MET A 428 17.97 10.28 0.68
CA MET A 428 18.68 10.94 1.77
C MET A 428 18.65 10.15 3.08
N VAL A 429 17.54 9.46 3.38
CA VAL A 429 17.44 8.55 4.54
C VAL A 429 18.25 7.28 4.32
N GLN A 430 18.20 6.68 3.12
CA GLN A 430 18.99 5.50 2.75
C GLN A 430 20.51 5.76 2.85
N ALA A 431 20.95 6.97 2.53
CA ALA A 431 22.36 7.38 2.65
C ALA A 431 22.74 7.95 4.03
N ASP A 432 21.84 7.88 5.03
CA ASP A 432 22.02 8.41 6.39
C ASP A 432 22.47 9.89 6.40
N MET A 433 21.92 10.73 5.51
CA MET A 433 22.35 12.12 5.32
C MET A 433 21.60 13.14 6.18
N ILE A 434 20.46 12.76 6.75
CA ILE A 434 19.52 13.68 7.40
C ILE A 434 18.99 13.16 8.73
N GLU A 435 18.58 14.09 9.59
CA GLU A 435 17.89 13.85 10.86
C GLU A 435 16.79 14.89 11.09
N ALA A 436 15.80 14.53 11.91
CA ALA A 436 14.80 15.47 12.39
C ALA A 436 15.45 16.61 13.18
N SER A 437 14.91 17.82 13.07
CA SER A 437 15.26 18.94 13.93
C SER A 437 14.30 19.02 15.13
N VAL A 438 14.62 19.88 16.10
CA VAL A 438 13.70 20.24 17.20
C VAL A 438 12.45 20.95 16.68
N ASN A 439 12.58 21.69 15.57
CA ASN A 439 11.47 22.33 14.88
C ASN A 439 10.89 21.36 13.82
N PRO A 440 9.59 20.99 13.88
CA PRO A 440 9.04 19.90 13.06
C PRO A 440 9.05 20.18 11.55
N ASN A 441 8.93 21.44 11.12
CA ASN A 441 8.90 21.84 9.70
C ASN A 441 10.30 21.87 9.03
N ILE A 442 11.39 21.59 9.75
CA ILE A 442 12.74 21.59 9.17
C ILE A 442 13.53 20.31 9.49
N ILE A 443 14.35 19.90 8.53
CA ILE A 443 15.24 18.75 8.62
C ILE A 443 16.69 19.24 8.64
N ARG A 444 17.52 18.59 9.45
CA ARG A 444 18.95 18.90 9.58
C ARG A 444 19.76 17.97 8.68
N VAL A 445 20.72 18.56 7.96
CA VAL A 445 21.74 17.83 7.19
C VAL A 445 22.87 17.43 8.13
N LYS A 446 23.16 16.13 8.22
CA LYS A 446 24.23 15.59 9.07
C LYS A 446 25.62 16.03 8.57
N PRO A 447 26.63 16.15 9.46
CA PRO A 447 28.02 16.27 9.04
C PRO A 447 28.53 14.96 8.40
N SER A 448 29.52 15.09 7.49
CA SER A 448 30.25 13.94 6.94
C SER A 448 31.24 13.41 7.99
N GLU A 449 31.01 12.22 8.51
CA GLU A 449 31.76 11.62 9.62
C GLU A 449 31.94 10.11 9.41
N GLY A 450 33.17 9.60 9.62
CA GLY A 450 33.47 8.18 9.45
C GLY A 450 33.16 7.67 8.05
N GLU A 451 32.20 6.74 7.94
CA GLU A 451 31.71 6.23 6.65
C GLU A 451 30.56 7.05 6.03
N ARG A 452 30.00 8.04 6.73
CA ARG A 452 28.93 8.90 6.19
C ARG A 452 29.53 9.99 5.30
N TYR A 453 29.28 9.90 3.99
CA TYR A 453 29.62 10.96 3.04
C TYR A 453 28.38 11.79 2.69
N VAL A 454 28.36 13.05 3.12
CA VAL A 454 27.28 14.00 2.84
C VAL A 454 27.77 15.02 1.78
N PRO A 455 27.32 14.93 0.50
CA PRO A 455 27.63 15.93 -0.52
C PRO A 455 27.11 17.32 -0.15
N GLU A 456 27.40 18.32 -0.99
CA GLU A 456 26.69 19.60 -0.89
C GLU A 456 25.21 19.41 -1.22
N VAL A 457 24.34 19.93 -0.35
CA VAL A 457 22.89 19.89 -0.52
C VAL A 457 22.41 21.33 -0.64
N PHE A 458 21.55 21.55 -1.62
CA PHE A 458 20.89 22.81 -1.91
C PHE A 458 19.39 22.57 -2.12
N TYR A 459 18.56 23.61 -2.03
CA TYR A 459 17.16 23.58 -2.47
C TYR A 459 16.87 24.74 -3.42
N ARG A 460 15.80 24.61 -4.21
CA ARG A 460 15.33 25.66 -5.14
C ARG A 460 13.90 26.09 -4.82
N TYR A 461 13.72 27.38 -4.61
CA TYR A 461 12.41 28.02 -4.45
C TYR A 461 12.24 29.17 -5.45
N THR A 462 11.02 29.40 -5.88
CA THR A 462 10.64 30.58 -6.67
C THR A 462 10.23 31.69 -5.69
N ASN A 463 10.91 32.85 -5.74
CA ASN A 463 10.63 33.97 -4.83
C ASN A 463 9.43 34.84 -5.30
N GLU A 464 9.09 35.86 -4.51
CA GLU A 464 8.00 36.81 -4.79
C GLU A 464 8.10 37.47 -6.17
N TYR A 465 9.33 37.68 -6.67
CA TYR A 465 9.61 38.26 -7.98
C TYR A 465 9.56 37.25 -9.13
N LYS A 466 9.13 36.01 -8.86
CA LYS A 466 9.10 34.86 -9.78
C LYS A 466 10.50 34.46 -10.30
N ILE A 467 11.53 34.70 -9.49
CA ILE A 467 12.91 34.29 -9.76
C ILE A 467 13.21 33.02 -8.97
N ASP A 468 13.74 32.00 -9.65
CA ASP A 468 14.25 30.79 -9.01
C ASP A 468 15.58 31.06 -8.30
N VAL A 469 15.55 30.97 -6.98
CA VAL A 469 16.74 31.06 -6.11
C VAL A 469 17.23 29.64 -5.81
N LYS A 470 18.55 29.46 -5.72
CA LYS A 470 19.18 28.24 -5.22
C LYS A 470 19.91 28.56 -3.92
N GLU A 471 19.47 27.96 -2.81
CA GLU A 471 19.99 28.20 -1.46
C GLU A 471 20.66 26.93 -0.91
N SER A 472 21.58 27.07 0.06
CA SER A 472 22.24 25.93 0.68
C SER A 472 21.37 25.33 1.79
N ALA A 473 21.26 24.00 1.82
CA ALA A 473 20.49 23.26 2.82
C ALA A 473 21.27 23.00 4.13
N LYS A 474 22.41 23.68 4.35
CA LYS A 474 23.25 23.51 5.55
C LYS A 474 23.08 24.73 6.47
N PRO A 475 22.74 24.54 7.76
CA PRO A 475 22.60 23.26 8.47
C PRO A 475 21.24 22.56 8.27
N THR A 476 20.21 23.27 7.81
CA THR A 476 18.82 22.81 7.77
C THR A 476 18.09 23.26 6.50
N PHE A 477 17.00 22.56 6.14
CA PHE A 477 16.10 22.94 5.05
C PHE A 477 14.63 22.54 5.37
N PRO A 478 13.62 23.10 4.66
CA PRO A 478 12.20 22.79 4.90
C PRO A 478 11.83 21.35 4.55
N VAL A 479 10.99 20.73 5.38
CA VAL A 479 10.50 19.34 5.19
C VAL A 479 9.66 19.17 3.91
N GLU A 480 9.02 20.24 3.43
CA GLU A 480 8.15 20.25 2.24
C GLU A 480 8.80 19.69 0.96
N TYR A 481 10.13 19.75 0.83
CA TYR A 481 10.85 19.18 -0.31
C TYR A 481 10.89 17.65 -0.31
N LEU A 482 10.64 17.02 0.84
CA LEU A 482 10.67 15.57 1.00
C LEU A 482 9.30 14.92 0.93
N ILE A 483 8.20 15.68 0.80
CA ILE A 483 6.84 15.14 0.81
C ILE A 483 6.06 15.43 -0.48
N VAL A 484 5.11 14.56 -0.80
CA VAL A 484 4.17 14.68 -1.93
C VAL A 484 2.78 14.27 -1.43
N ASN A 485 1.73 15.02 -1.79
CA ASN A 485 0.38 14.74 -1.31
C ASN A 485 -0.41 13.84 -2.29
N ALA A 486 -1.12 12.85 -1.73
CA ALA A 486 -2.23 12.17 -2.38
C ALA A 486 -3.53 12.97 -2.13
N THR A 487 -4.65 12.53 -2.70
CA THR A 487 -6.00 12.82 -2.17
C THR A 487 -6.48 11.61 -1.36
N HIS A 488 -7.58 11.75 -0.63
CA HIS A 488 -8.22 10.67 0.12
C HIS A 488 -9.75 10.75 0.01
N GLY A 489 -10.46 9.71 0.42
CA GLY A 489 -11.92 9.69 0.45
C GLY A 489 -12.53 8.32 0.74
N PHE A 490 -13.84 8.25 0.57
CA PHE A 490 -14.66 7.04 0.66
C PHE A 490 -15.37 6.80 -0.68
N PRO A 491 -15.66 5.55 -1.06
CA PRO A 491 -16.40 5.25 -2.28
C PRO A 491 -17.87 5.71 -2.17
N ASN A 492 -18.42 6.29 -3.26
CA ASN A 492 -19.83 6.73 -3.33
C ASN A 492 -20.85 5.59 -3.10
N ALA A 493 -20.43 4.34 -3.29
CA ALA A 493 -21.17 3.14 -2.95
C ALA A 493 -20.17 2.15 -2.32
N PRO A 494 -20.14 2.00 -0.98
CA PRO A 494 -19.19 1.11 -0.31
C PRO A 494 -19.50 -0.35 -0.61
N ASN A 495 -18.46 -1.09 -0.97
CA ASN A 495 -18.48 -2.53 -1.18
C ASN A 495 -17.18 -3.13 -0.63
N PRO A 496 -17.01 -3.14 0.71
CA PRO A 496 -15.78 -3.61 1.35
C PRO A 496 -15.61 -5.12 1.21
N THR A 497 -14.35 -5.56 1.28
CA THR A 497 -13.96 -6.98 1.27
C THR A 497 -14.35 -7.67 2.59
N PHE A 498 -14.38 -6.94 3.70
CA PHE A 498 -14.86 -7.41 5.00
C PHE A 498 -16.21 -6.78 5.35
N LEU A 499 -17.20 -7.61 5.69
CA LEU A 499 -18.57 -7.20 6.03
C LEU A 499 -18.77 -6.90 7.53
N SER A 500 -17.77 -7.18 8.36
CA SER A 500 -17.79 -6.95 9.81
C SER A 500 -16.49 -6.29 10.30
N SER A 501 -16.69 -5.40 11.28
CA SER A 501 -15.71 -4.57 11.98
C SER A 501 -15.85 -4.75 13.51
N LYS A 502 -16.49 -5.85 13.95
CA LYS A 502 -17.11 -6.03 15.27
C LYS A 502 -16.30 -6.92 16.22
N PHE A 503 -15.34 -7.68 15.72
CA PHE A 503 -14.44 -8.42 16.60
C PHE A 503 -13.46 -7.46 17.30
N PRO A 504 -13.06 -7.69 18.56
CA PRO A 504 -12.13 -6.79 19.26
C PRO A 504 -10.82 -6.65 18.49
N VAL A 505 -10.43 -5.40 18.20
CA VAL A 505 -9.15 -5.06 17.53
C VAL A 505 -7.96 -5.41 18.42
N GLU A 506 -6.95 -6.04 17.84
CA GLU A 506 -5.71 -6.49 18.49
C GLU A 506 -4.88 -5.40 19.20
N ASN A 507 -3.99 -5.82 20.10
CA ASN A 507 -3.01 -4.98 20.78
C ASN A 507 -3.59 -3.79 21.58
N ARG A 508 -4.84 -3.92 22.06
CA ARG A 508 -5.58 -2.92 22.86
C ARG A 508 -5.97 -3.47 24.25
N PRO A 509 -5.00 -3.85 25.10
CA PRO A 509 -5.26 -4.55 26.36
C PRO A 509 -6.16 -3.74 27.31
N GLY A 510 -7.13 -4.41 27.94
CA GLY A 510 -8.09 -3.81 28.87
C GLY A 510 -9.19 -2.96 28.24
N LEU A 511 -9.19 -2.79 26.92
CA LEU A 511 -10.28 -2.16 26.16
C LEU A 511 -10.91 -3.16 25.17
N HIS A 512 -10.09 -3.79 24.34
CA HIS A 512 -10.48 -4.81 23.35
C HIS A 512 -9.65 -6.08 23.60
N ASP A 513 -9.97 -6.83 24.65
CA ASP A 513 -9.29 -8.10 24.94
C ASP A 513 -9.74 -9.20 23.96
N GLN A 514 -8.81 -9.72 23.17
CA GLN A 514 -9.04 -10.86 22.27
C GLN A 514 -8.87 -12.17 23.04
N ASP A 515 -9.95 -12.95 23.17
CA ASP A 515 -9.93 -14.30 23.75
C ASP A 515 -10.78 -15.27 22.92
N LEU A 516 -10.43 -16.56 23.01
CA LEU A 516 -11.15 -17.65 22.36
C LEU A 516 -12.62 -17.71 22.83
N THR A 517 -12.90 -17.42 24.10
CA THR A 517 -14.28 -17.34 24.61
C THR A 517 -15.09 -16.29 23.85
N VAL A 518 -14.49 -15.14 23.50
CA VAL A 518 -15.17 -14.06 22.75
C VAL A 518 -15.49 -14.51 21.32
N ALA A 519 -14.54 -15.16 20.64
CA ALA A 519 -14.72 -15.70 19.30
C ALA A 519 -15.76 -16.85 19.26
N LEU A 520 -15.67 -17.81 20.19
CA LEU A 520 -16.63 -18.91 20.30
C LEU A 520 -18.02 -18.40 20.67
N THR A 521 -18.14 -17.39 21.53
CA THR A 521 -19.43 -16.78 21.88
C THR A 521 -20.02 -15.94 20.74
N SER A 522 -19.23 -15.26 19.91
CA SER A 522 -19.78 -14.51 18.75
C SER A 522 -20.35 -15.46 17.70
N ILE A 523 -19.63 -16.55 17.38
CA ILE A 523 -20.08 -17.61 16.46
C ILE A 523 -21.25 -18.40 17.07
N GLY A 524 -21.17 -18.77 18.34
CA GLY A 524 -22.20 -19.50 19.09
C GLY A 524 -23.52 -18.73 19.23
N LYS A 525 -23.48 -17.40 19.32
CA LYS A 525 -24.68 -16.54 19.28
C LYS A 525 -25.43 -16.58 17.93
N ILE A 526 -24.75 -16.92 16.83
CA ILE A 526 -25.33 -16.95 15.49
C ILE A 526 -25.87 -18.34 15.16
N VAL A 527 -25.10 -19.40 15.46
CA VAL A 527 -25.47 -20.78 15.13
C VAL A 527 -26.33 -21.44 16.23
N GLY A 528 -26.26 -20.94 17.46
CA GLY A 528 -26.93 -21.54 18.62
C GLY A 528 -26.41 -22.96 18.86
N HIS A 529 -27.32 -23.90 19.11
CA HIS A 529 -26.99 -25.33 19.21
C HIS A 529 -27.27 -26.12 17.91
N LYS A 530 -27.55 -25.46 16.77
CA LYS A 530 -27.76 -26.13 15.48
C LYS A 530 -26.47 -26.73 14.93
N GLU A 531 -26.56 -27.82 14.17
CA GLU A 531 -25.49 -28.26 13.27
C GLU A 531 -25.78 -27.81 11.84
N LEU A 532 -24.79 -27.16 11.21
CA LEU A 532 -24.86 -26.74 9.82
C LEU A 532 -24.18 -27.82 8.94
N PHE A 533 -24.92 -28.35 7.98
CA PHE A 533 -24.44 -29.40 7.07
C PHE A 533 -24.22 -28.84 5.65
N PRO A 534 -23.35 -29.47 4.83
CA PRO A 534 -23.17 -29.11 3.43
C PRO A 534 -24.46 -29.24 2.59
N VAL A 535 -24.63 -28.37 1.58
CA VAL A 535 -25.82 -28.31 0.72
C VAL A 535 -25.81 -29.42 -0.33
N GLY A 536 -25.98 -30.66 0.13
CA GLY A 536 -26.11 -31.84 -0.74
C GLY A 536 -26.00 -33.21 -0.08
N ASP A 537 -25.63 -33.30 1.21
CA ASP A 537 -25.15 -34.55 1.84
C ASP A 537 -26.26 -35.54 2.27
N GLY A 538 -27.32 -35.69 1.46
CA GLY A 538 -28.34 -36.74 1.60
C GLY A 538 -29.30 -36.64 2.80
N VAL A 539 -28.95 -35.91 3.86
CA VAL A 539 -29.83 -35.61 5.00
C VAL A 539 -31.07 -34.85 4.48
N GLU A 540 -32.27 -35.23 4.94
CA GLU A 540 -33.53 -34.67 4.43
C GLU A 540 -33.60 -33.14 4.65
N SER A 541 -33.38 -32.37 3.58
CA SER A 541 -33.48 -30.90 3.61
C SER A 541 -34.90 -30.49 4.03
N THR A 542 -35.00 -29.99 5.26
CA THR A 542 -36.24 -29.80 6.02
C THR A 542 -37.14 -28.76 5.36
N LYS A 543 -38.26 -29.24 4.80
CA LYS A 543 -39.08 -28.53 3.80
C LYS A 543 -39.49 -27.11 4.22
N GLY A 544 -39.21 -26.16 3.34
CA GLY A 544 -39.77 -24.80 3.38
C GLY A 544 -39.16 -23.91 4.46
N LYS A 545 -39.69 -24.01 5.69
CA LYS A 545 -39.37 -23.03 6.76
C LYS A 545 -38.00 -23.23 7.39
N SER A 546 -37.59 -24.47 7.69
CA SER A 546 -36.27 -24.74 8.29
C SER A 546 -35.18 -24.28 7.34
N ARG A 547 -35.22 -24.74 6.08
CA ARG A 547 -34.23 -24.34 5.09
C ARG A 547 -34.04 -22.82 4.98
N ALA A 548 -35.10 -22.02 4.96
CA ALA A 548 -34.99 -20.56 4.90
C ALA A 548 -34.39 -19.92 6.18
N ASP A 549 -34.63 -20.53 7.35
CA ASP A 549 -34.01 -20.15 8.62
C ASP A 549 -32.53 -20.59 8.69
N ASP A 550 -32.22 -21.77 8.15
CA ASP A 550 -30.86 -22.31 8.04
C ASP A 550 -30.02 -21.51 7.02
N ASP A 551 -30.58 -21.16 5.87
CA ASP A 551 -29.98 -20.26 4.87
C ASP A 551 -29.71 -18.87 5.51
N GLN A 552 -30.65 -18.31 6.30
CA GLN A 552 -30.43 -17.04 7.01
C GLN A 552 -29.33 -17.15 8.11
N VAL A 553 -29.22 -18.27 8.81
CA VAL A 553 -28.12 -18.52 9.76
C VAL A 553 -26.78 -18.61 9.03
N ARG A 554 -26.73 -19.22 7.84
CA ARG A 554 -25.53 -19.28 6.99
C ARG A 554 -25.10 -17.88 6.55
N ASP A 555 -26.00 -17.05 6.04
CA ASP A 555 -25.69 -15.66 5.63
C ASP A 555 -25.16 -14.82 6.80
N LYS A 556 -25.80 -14.91 7.98
CA LYS A 556 -25.34 -14.24 9.21
C LYS A 556 -23.95 -14.72 9.65
N LEU A 557 -23.67 -16.02 9.55
CA LEU A 557 -22.37 -16.60 9.87
C LEU A 557 -21.29 -16.09 8.91
N VAL A 558 -21.54 -16.06 7.60
CA VAL A 558 -20.62 -15.50 6.62
C VAL A 558 -20.32 -14.03 6.90
N GLY A 559 -21.35 -13.22 7.19
CA GLY A 559 -21.17 -11.81 7.56
C GLY A 559 -20.29 -11.61 8.80
N ALA A 560 -20.38 -12.48 9.80
CA ALA A 560 -19.57 -12.42 11.01
C ALA A 560 -18.15 -13.01 10.88
N LEU A 561 -17.95 -13.94 9.95
CA LEU A 561 -16.62 -14.48 9.61
C LEU A 561 -15.85 -13.59 8.61
N SER A 562 -16.55 -12.68 7.94
CA SER A 562 -15.98 -11.63 7.10
C SER A 562 -15.48 -10.44 7.95
N ASP A 563 -14.60 -10.72 8.91
CA ASP A 563 -14.03 -9.77 9.87
C ASP A 563 -12.52 -9.96 9.97
N TRP A 564 -11.73 -8.95 9.59
CA TRP A 564 -10.27 -9.07 9.54
C TRP A 564 -9.65 -9.40 10.90
N HIS A 565 -10.13 -8.79 11.98
CA HIS A 565 -9.57 -8.96 13.31
C HIS A 565 -9.84 -10.38 13.84
N LEU A 566 -11.01 -10.94 13.52
CA LEU A 566 -11.33 -12.34 13.79
C LEU A 566 -10.42 -13.29 13.01
N LEU A 567 -10.14 -13.03 11.73
CA LEU A 567 -9.19 -13.85 10.95
C LEU A 567 -7.77 -13.79 11.53
N ALA A 568 -7.30 -12.59 11.89
CA ALA A 568 -5.97 -12.36 12.45
C ALA A 568 -5.79 -13.05 13.82
N PHE A 569 -6.86 -13.18 14.59
CA PHE A 569 -6.90 -13.92 15.86
C PHE A 569 -7.03 -15.44 15.67
N LEU A 570 -7.92 -15.91 14.79
CA LEU A 570 -8.10 -17.35 14.56
C LEU A 570 -6.84 -18.03 14.01
N ASP A 571 -6.02 -17.30 13.25
CA ASP A 571 -4.69 -17.75 12.79
C ASP A 571 -3.67 -17.97 13.94
N THR A 572 -3.80 -17.29 15.09
CA THR A 572 -2.96 -17.57 16.29
C THR A 572 -3.53 -18.66 17.18
N SER A 573 -4.83 -18.97 17.07
CA SER A 573 -5.54 -19.89 17.96
C SER A 573 -5.04 -21.34 17.92
N GLY A 574 -4.40 -21.76 16.81
CA GLY A 574 -3.87 -23.11 16.62
C GLY A 574 -4.92 -24.22 16.35
N PHE A 575 -6.21 -23.89 16.33
CA PHE A 575 -7.29 -24.85 16.03
C PHE A 575 -7.49 -25.09 14.52
N LEU A 576 -7.08 -24.15 13.68
CA LEU A 576 -7.22 -24.20 12.23
C LEU A 576 -5.84 -24.38 11.58
N ASP A 577 -5.71 -25.32 10.65
CA ASP A 577 -4.50 -25.47 9.86
C ASP A 577 -4.44 -24.45 8.70
N GLN A 578 -3.36 -24.49 7.90
CA GLN A 578 -3.19 -23.54 6.80
C GLN A 578 -4.26 -23.71 5.69
N ASP A 579 -4.74 -24.92 5.45
CA ASP A 579 -5.76 -25.16 4.43
C ASP A 579 -7.15 -24.74 4.95
N ASP A 580 -7.43 -25.00 6.23
CA ASP A 580 -8.65 -24.54 6.92
C ASP A 580 -8.70 -23.01 6.98
N MET A 581 -7.60 -22.34 7.35
CA MET A 581 -7.47 -20.89 7.26
C MET A 581 -7.61 -20.37 5.82
N SER A 582 -7.12 -21.09 4.80
CA SER A 582 -7.30 -20.70 3.40
C SER A 582 -8.77 -20.77 2.96
N ALA A 583 -9.53 -21.77 3.45
CA ALA A 583 -10.97 -21.88 3.21
C ALA A 583 -11.74 -20.76 3.93
N LEU A 584 -11.36 -20.43 5.16
CA LEU A 584 -11.96 -19.34 5.94
C LEU A 584 -11.67 -17.97 5.30
N CYS A 585 -10.44 -17.68 4.89
CA CYS A 585 -10.08 -16.44 4.18
C CYS A 585 -10.84 -16.31 2.85
N ARG A 586 -11.01 -17.41 2.12
CA ARG A 586 -11.82 -17.43 0.91
C ARG A 586 -13.29 -17.13 1.20
N LEU A 587 -13.87 -17.74 2.24
CA LEU A 587 -15.26 -17.48 2.63
C LEU A 587 -15.46 -16.01 3.03
N ALA A 588 -14.55 -15.48 3.85
CA ALA A 588 -14.55 -14.11 4.33
C ALA A 588 -14.44 -13.06 3.21
N THR A 589 -13.90 -13.42 2.03
CA THR A 589 -13.67 -12.50 0.90
C THR A 589 -14.56 -12.74 -0.32
N THR A 590 -15.15 -13.93 -0.50
CA THR A 590 -16.12 -14.20 -1.59
C THR A 590 -17.58 -14.20 -1.13
N HIS A 591 -17.82 -14.12 0.18
CA HIS A 591 -19.14 -14.05 0.83
C HIS A 591 -20.14 -15.15 0.41
N ASP A 592 -19.64 -16.29 -0.05
CA ASP A 592 -20.44 -17.38 -0.61
C ASP A 592 -20.95 -18.32 0.49
N SER A 593 -22.15 -18.02 0.98
CA SER A 593 -22.91 -18.85 1.94
C SER A 593 -23.38 -20.19 1.37
N GLY A 594 -23.07 -20.50 0.10
CA GLY A 594 -23.18 -21.82 -0.50
C GLY A 594 -21.86 -22.60 -0.45
N ALA A 595 -21.12 -22.61 -1.56
CA ALA A 595 -20.07 -23.60 -1.81
C ALA A 595 -18.76 -23.33 -1.03
N ALA A 596 -18.41 -22.06 -0.80
CA ALA A 596 -17.27 -21.71 0.04
C ALA A 596 -17.53 -22.06 1.52
N LEU A 597 -18.75 -21.80 2.03
CA LEU A 597 -19.13 -22.20 3.38
C LEU A 597 -19.17 -23.73 3.52
N ASP A 598 -19.70 -24.46 2.53
CA ASP A 598 -19.67 -25.94 2.55
C ASP A 598 -18.24 -26.50 2.55
N ALA A 599 -17.32 -25.89 1.80
CA ALA A 599 -15.91 -26.25 1.78
C ALA A 599 -15.19 -25.97 3.12
N LEU A 600 -15.72 -25.07 3.95
CA LEU A 600 -15.29 -24.83 5.33
C LEU A 600 -15.97 -25.79 6.33
N LEU A 601 -17.28 -26.04 6.20
CA LEU A 601 -18.03 -26.98 7.04
C LEU A 601 -17.50 -28.42 7.00
N LEU A 602 -16.86 -28.81 5.88
CA LEU A 602 -16.19 -30.10 5.72
C LEU A 602 -14.81 -30.20 6.41
N ARG A 603 -14.30 -29.13 7.04
CA ARG A 603 -12.95 -29.09 7.61
C ARG A 603 -12.87 -29.56 9.07
N PRO A 604 -11.84 -30.34 9.47
CA PRO A 604 -11.76 -30.91 10.81
C PRO A 604 -11.44 -29.88 11.90
N GLY A 605 -10.59 -28.88 11.62
CA GLY A 605 -10.32 -27.78 12.56
C GLY A 605 -11.58 -26.93 12.76
N TRP A 606 -12.27 -26.60 11.66
CA TRP A 606 -13.54 -25.88 11.71
C TRP A 606 -14.63 -26.65 12.44
N GLN A 607 -14.80 -27.96 12.21
CA GLN A 607 -15.75 -28.81 12.95
C GLN A 607 -15.45 -28.85 14.45
N THR A 608 -14.17 -28.81 14.84
CA THR A 608 -13.74 -28.75 16.24
C THR A 608 -14.10 -27.40 16.87
N LEU A 609 -13.80 -26.29 16.18
CA LEU A 609 -14.20 -24.93 16.57
C LEU A 609 -15.73 -24.81 16.69
N MET A 610 -16.47 -25.38 15.73
CA MET A 610 -17.94 -25.42 15.72
C MET A 610 -18.55 -26.34 16.79
N ALA A 611 -17.82 -27.32 17.34
CA ALA A 611 -18.27 -28.04 18.52
C ALA A 611 -18.19 -27.13 19.75
N LEU A 612 -17.03 -26.51 19.99
CA LEU A 612 -16.78 -25.60 21.11
C LEU A 612 -17.73 -24.38 21.08
N ALA A 613 -17.98 -23.79 19.91
CA ALA A 613 -18.88 -22.64 19.76
C ALA A 613 -20.34 -22.97 20.14
N ARG A 614 -20.77 -24.23 20.01
CA ARG A 614 -22.11 -24.69 20.42
C ARG A 614 -22.23 -24.98 21.91
N GLU A 615 -21.12 -25.29 22.58
CA GLU A 615 -21.04 -25.37 24.05
C GLU A 615 -21.03 -23.97 24.69
N HIS A 616 -20.40 -22.99 24.02
CA HIS A 616 -20.40 -21.57 24.40
C HIS A 616 -21.64 -20.79 23.90
N ALA A 617 -22.59 -21.43 23.22
CA ALA A 617 -23.82 -20.80 22.79
C ALA A 617 -24.78 -20.52 23.98
N PRO A 618 -25.47 -19.36 24.02
CA PRO A 618 -26.33 -19.01 25.14
C PRO A 618 -27.52 -19.97 25.24
N SER A 619 -27.59 -20.72 26.35
CA SER A 619 -28.63 -21.73 26.56
C SER A 619 -30.03 -21.11 26.65
N SER A 620 -31.00 -21.72 25.95
CA SER A 620 -32.35 -21.19 25.78
C SER A 620 -33.29 -21.38 26.98
N SER A 621 -32.76 -21.28 28.21
CA SER A 621 -33.55 -21.48 29.44
C SER A 621 -34.28 -20.20 29.88
N ASN A 622 -35.62 -20.23 29.77
CA ASN A 622 -36.58 -19.30 30.39
C ASN A 622 -36.56 -17.81 29.96
N ALA A 623 -36.51 -17.54 28.65
CA ALA A 623 -36.92 -16.24 28.10
C ALA A 623 -38.46 -16.05 28.03
N ASN A 624 -39.24 -16.55 29.02
CA ASN A 624 -40.67 -16.20 29.17
C ASN A 624 -41.27 -16.57 30.55
N LYS A 625 -40.89 -15.83 31.60
CA LYS A 625 -41.64 -15.72 32.86
C LYS A 625 -41.19 -14.46 33.60
N PRO A 626 -42.09 -13.53 33.99
CA PRO A 626 -41.71 -12.47 34.91
C PRO A 626 -41.39 -13.09 36.27
N ALA A 627 -40.28 -12.69 36.89
CA ALA A 627 -39.93 -13.12 38.24
C ALA A 627 -40.73 -12.31 39.26
N GLU A 628 -41.32 -12.97 40.26
CA GLU A 628 -41.77 -12.28 41.47
C GLU A 628 -40.57 -11.74 42.25
N PRO A 629 -40.67 -10.56 42.89
CA PRO A 629 -39.60 -10.06 43.75
C PRO A 629 -39.41 -10.98 44.97
N PRO A 630 -38.16 -11.27 45.38
CA PRO A 630 -37.89 -12.11 46.53
C PRO A 630 -38.39 -11.45 47.83
N LYS A 631 -38.97 -12.27 48.71
CA LYS A 631 -39.28 -11.86 50.08
C LYS A 631 -38.07 -12.19 50.96
N ASP A 632 -37.21 -11.21 51.19
CA ASP A 632 -36.09 -11.37 52.12
C ASP A 632 -36.60 -11.55 53.55
N GLN A 633 -36.48 -12.78 54.05
CA GLN A 633 -36.80 -13.17 55.42
C GLN A 633 -35.50 -13.27 56.23
N PHE A 634 -34.82 -12.13 56.40
CA PHE A 634 -33.63 -12.04 57.25
C PHE A 634 -34.02 -12.07 58.73
N THR A 635 -33.27 -12.79 59.56
CA THR A 635 -33.53 -12.92 61.00
C THR A 635 -32.24 -12.91 61.83
N TYR A 636 -32.35 -12.38 63.05
CA TYR A 636 -31.30 -12.29 64.08
C TYR A 636 -30.21 -11.23 63.80
N ASP A 637 -29.70 -10.45 64.77
CA ASP A 637 -30.01 -10.35 66.21
C ASP A 637 -29.79 -8.92 66.75
N GLY A 638 -30.30 -8.61 67.96
CA GLY A 638 -29.77 -7.50 68.77
C GLY A 638 -30.78 -6.62 69.51
N GLY A 639 -30.74 -6.68 70.85
CA GLY A 639 -30.96 -5.52 71.75
C GLY A 639 -32.31 -4.80 71.75
N MET A 640 -33.16 -5.11 72.72
CA MET A 640 -34.30 -4.28 73.15
C MET A 640 -33.92 -3.50 74.42
N ASP A 641 -34.28 -2.21 74.53
CA ASP A 641 -34.78 -1.59 75.78
C ASP A 641 -35.23 -0.12 75.61
N SER A 642 -36.24 0.25 76.41
CA SER A 642 -36.73 1.60 76.83
C SER A 642 -36.99 2.71 75.79
N ASP A 643 -38.27 2.95 75.51
CA ASP A 643 -39.05 4.17 75.85
C ASP A 643 -38.34 5.55 75.91
N ASP A 644 -38.85 6.54 75.16
CA ASP A 644 -39.42 7.78 75.73
C ASP A 644 -40.33 8.54 74.72
N ASP A 645 -41.02 9.58 75.18
CA ASP A 645 -42.26 10.17 74.60
C ASP A 645 -42.05 11.41 73.65
N ILE A 646 -43.17 12.04 73.21
CA ILE A 646 -43.31 13.31 72.44
C ILE A 646 -43.18 13.19 70.89
N GLY A 647 -44.12 13.64 70.04
CA GLY A 647 -45.53 14.05 70.25
C GLY A 647 -45.87 15.54 70.03
N PHE A 648 -46.25 15.94 68.80
CA PHE A 648 -47.29 16.97 68.56
C PHE A 648 -47.87 16.92 67.14
N ASP A 649 -49.11 17.41 66.96
CA ASP A 649 -49.90 17.35 65.72
C ASP A 649 -50.05 18.70 64.98
N ASP A 650 -50.28 18.59 63.67
CA ASP A 650 -51.23 19.34 62.80
C ASP A 650 -51.43 20.87 62.92
N ALA A 651 -51.24 21.57 61.79
CA ALA A 651 -51.98 22.79 61.43
C ALA A 651 -51.85 23.13 59.92
N ASN A 652 -52.98 23.35 59.24
CA ASN A 652 -53.04 24.07 57.95
C ASN A 652 -52.90 25.58 58.16
N GLU A 653 -52.51 26.32 57.12
CA GLU A 653 -53.25 27.52 56.68
C GLU A 653 -52.87 27.91 55.24
N ASP A 654 -53.89 28.16 54.41
CA ASP A 654 -53.74 28.80 53.08
C ASP A 654 -53.54 30.32 53.27
N PHE A 655 -52.81 30.99 52.36
CA PHE A 655 -53.17 32.35 51.92
C PHE A 655 -52.57 32.68 50.54
N ASP A 656 -53.27 33.54 49.80
CA ASP A 656 -53.05 33.90 48.38
C ASP A 656 -52.68 35.40 48.24
N ASP A 657 -52.62 35.88 46.98
CA ASP A 657 -52.55 37.27 46.51
C ASP A 657 -51.22 38.05 46.58
N GLY A 658 -50.72 38.44 45.40
CA GLY A 658 -50.80 39.87 45.02
C GLY A 658 -49.50 40.65 44.73
N ASP A 659 -49.18 40.81 43.44
CA ASP A 659 -48.58 42.00 42.78
C ASP A 659 -47.16 42.47 43.26
N ASP A 660 -46.34 43.25 42.53
CA ASP A 660 -46.68 44.37 41.63
C ASP A 660 -45.56 44.75 40.61
N ASP A 661 -45.99 45.47 39.56
CA ASP A 661 -45.33 46.36 38.56
C ASP A 661 -43.87 46.21 38.04
N ASP A 662 -43.79 45.94 36.74
CA ASP A 662 -43.14 46.71 35.63
C ASP A 662 -41.87 47.57 35.84
N SER A 663 -40.92 47.48 34.87
CA SER A 663 -40.33 48.69 34.26
C SER A 663 -39.62 48.43 32.92
N VAL A 664 -39.97 49.25 31.92
CA VAL A 664 -39.58 49.14 30.51
C VAL A 664 -38.57 50.25 30.14
N GLN A 665 -37.64 50.01 29.19
CA GLN A 665 -37.40 50.85 27.98
C GLN A 665 -35.98 50.83 27.34
N LEU A 666 -35.96 50.62 26.01
CA LEU A 666 -35.41 51.47 24.91
C LEU A 666 -34.06 52.22 25.08
N SER A 667 -33.24 52.46 24.03
CA SER A 667 -33.50 52.49 22.58
C SER A 667 -32.24 52.49 21.67
N HIS A 668 -32.46 52.35 20.35
CA HIS A 668 -31.50 52.47 19.24
C HIS A 668 -30.78 53.84 19.11
N VAL A 669 -29.76 53.93 18.21
CA VAL A 669 -29.85 54.75 16.96
C VAL A 669 -28.62 54.61 16.01
N ARG A 670 -28.90 54.35 14.72
CA ARG A 670 -28.20 54.69 13.42
C ARG A 670 -26.65 54.64 13.35
N ARG A 671 -26.02 53.84 12.47
CA ARG A 671 -26.05 53.79 10.96
C ARG A 671 -25.19 54.88 10.28
N ALA A 672 -24.08 54.45 9.65
CA ALA A 672 -23.39 55.11 8.54
C ALA A 672 -22.93 54.04 7.53
N SER A 673 -22.69 54.40 6.26
CA SER A 673 -22.43 53.44 5.17
C SER A 673 -21.23 53.85 4.31
N ALA A 674 -20.42 52.87 3.89
CA ALA A 674 -19.43 52.99 2.82
C ALA A 674 -19.48 51.71 1.95
N SER A 675 -19.06 51.79 0.68
CA SER A 675 -19.39 50.79 -0.34
C SER A 675 -18.17 50.22 -1.07
N ARG A 676 -18.18 48.90 -1.34
CA ARG A 676 -17.91 48.30 -2.67
C ARG A 676 -18.11 46.77 -2.71
N ASN A 677 -18.97 46.34 -3.64
CA ASN A 677 -18.97 45.15 -4.54
C ASN A 677 -18.20 43.85 -4.18
N ASN A 678 -18.67 42.64 -4.54
CA ASN A 678 -20.00 42.11 -4.96
C ASN A 678 -19.94 40.55 -5.07
N THR A 679 -21.08 39.92 -5.38
CA THR A 679 -21.30 38.55 -5.92
C THR A 679 -21.05 37.31 -5.03
N SER A 680 -22.13 36.73 -4.48
CA SER A 680 -22.32 35.26 -4.32
C SER A 680 -23.79 34.86 -3.97
N ASP A 681 -24.81 35.48 -4.58
CA ASP A 681 -26.23 35.13 -4.35
C ASP A 681 -26.73 34.07 -5.35
N THR A 682 -26.40 32.79 -5.11
CA THR A 682 -26.97 31.63 -5.84
C THR A 682 -27.36 30.46 -4.95
N ASP A 683 -26.63 30.22 -3.86
CA ASP A 683 -26.61 28.88 -3.26
C ASP A 683 -27.67 28.68 -2.16
N ALA A 684 -28.09 29.77 -1.50
CA ALA A 684 -29.11 29.75 -0.44
C ALA A 684 -30.50 29.29 -0.94
N ALA A 685 -30.84 29.56 -2.20
CA ALA A 685 -32.11 29.11 -2.79
C ALA A 685 -32.13 27.59 -3.05
N THR A 686 -30.97 26.99 -3.31
CA THR A 686 -30.84 25.58 -3.65
C THR A 686 -30.92 24.70 -2.40
N ALA A 687 -30.31 25.12 -1.29
CA ALA A 687 -30.36 24.39 -0.01
C ALA A 687 -31.80 24.20 0.51
N ALA A 688 -32.64 25.23 0.43
CA ALA A 688 -34.03 25.16 0.85
C ALA A 688 -34.89 24.20 -0.01
N ALA A 689 -34.55 24.01 -1.28
CA ALA A 689 -35.25 23.08 -2.17
C ALA A 689 -34.87 21.61 -1.91
N ILE A 690 -33.63 21.34 -1.47
CA ILE A 690 -33.16 19.98 -1.15
C ILE A 690 -33.77 19.50 0.18
N ALA A 691 -33.80 20.34 1.21
CA ALA A 691 -34.35 19.99 2.52
C ALA A 691 -35.85 19.57 2.47
N ALA A 692 -36.61 20.08 1.49
CA ALA A 692 -38.01 19.72 1.29
C ALA A 692 -38.23 18.38 0.56
N ALA A 693 -37.18 17.73 0.05
CA ALA A 693 -37.27 16.53 -0.78
C ALA A 693 -36.90 15.21 -0.05
N SER A 694 -36.41 15.27 1.19
CA SER A 694 -35.87 14.12 1.92
C SER A 694 -36.78 13.56 3.03
N ALA A 695 -38.07 13.92 3.03
CA ALA A 695 -38.97 13.71 4.16
C ALA A 695 -39.93 12.49 4.07
N ASP A 696 -39.85 11.66 3.01
CA ASP A 696 -40.94 10.74 2.63
C ASP A 696 -40.50 9.33 2.18
N ASP A 697 -39.47 8.74 2.80
CA ASP A 697 -39.22 7.28 2.72
C ASP A 697 -38.45 6.72 3.93
N GLY A 698 -39.00 6.93 5.14
CA GLY A 698 -38.52 6.34 6.39
C GLY A 698 -39.46 5.23 6.89
N PRO A 699 -38.97 4.21 7.64
CA PRO A 699 -39.82 3.15 8.17
C PRO A 699 -40.88 3.73 9.12
N ALA A 700 -42.16 3.57 8.75
CA ALA A 700 -43.26 4.28 9.36
C ALA A 700 -43.44 3.95 10.85
N GLY A 701 -43.39 4.99 11.71
CA GLY A 701 -43.73 4.90 13.14
C GLY A 701 -42.57 5.04 14.12
N VAL A 702 -41.52 5.81 13.80
CA VAL A 702 -40.39 6.09 14.71
C VAL A 702 -40.13 7.60 14.77
N LYS A 703 -39.87 8.14 15.97
CA LYS A 703 -39.40 9.53 16.16
C LYS A 703 -37.89 9.58 16.32
N VAL A 704 -37.20 10.29 15.43
CA VAL A 704 -35.74 10.52 15.54
C VAL A 704 -35.48 11.77 16.37
N CYS A 705 -34.71 11.65 17.46
CA CYS A 705 -34.35 12.80 18.29
C CYS A 705 -33.41 13.74 17.52
N ALA A 706 -33.79 15.01 17.35
CA ALA A 706 -32.98 16.00 16.63
C ALA A 706 -31.62 16.31 17.28
N HIS A 707 -31.42 15.94 18.55
CA HIS A 707 -30.21 16.25 19.33
C HIS A 707 -29.22 15.09 19.45
N CYS A 708 -29.70 13.85 19.57
CA CYS A 708 -28.84 12.66 19.75
C CYS A 708 -29.08 11.55 18.72
N THR A 709 -29.88 11.82 17.68
CA THR A 709 -30.28 10.93 16.58
C THR A 709 -30.87 9.57 16.99
N TYR A 710 -31.18 9.36 18.27
CA TYR A 710 -31.81 8.13 18.75
C TYR A 710 -33.23 7.94 18.19
N HIS A 711 -33.60 6.68 17.98
CA HIS A 711 -34.89 6.25 17.43
C HIS A 711 -35.84 5.87 18.56
N ASN A 712 -36.82 6.73 18.84
CA ASN A 712 -37.76 6.63 19.95
C ASN A 712 -39.13 6.13 19.47
N GLU A 713 -39.94 5.60 20.39
CA GLU A 713 -41.34 5.28 20.09
C GLU A 713 -42.13 6.50 19.56
N PRO A 714 -43.11 6.28 18.67
CA PRO A 714 -43.89 7.38 18.08
C PRO A 714 -44.78 8.09 19.13
N SER A 715 -45.04 7.41 20.25
CA SER A 715 -45.75 7.88 21.44
C SER A 715 -44.94 8.81 22.34
N ALA A 716 -43.61 8.85 22.21
CA ALA A 716 -42.73 9.55 23.14
C ALA A 716 -42.80 11.08 22.98
N SER A 717 -42.86 11.79 24.10
CA SER A 717 -42.72 13.26 24.18
C SER A 717 -41.26 13.70 24.23
N ASP A 718 -40.45 12.93 24.96
CA ASP A 718 -39.07 13.23 25.33
C ASP A 718 -38.18 12.00 25.04
N CYS A 719 -36.90 12.24 24.77
CA CYS A 719 -35.99 11.21 24.29
C CYS A 719 -35.54 10.27 25.41
N GLU A 720 -35.69 8.97 25.19
CA GLU A 720 -35.32 7.91 26.15
C GLU A 720 -33.83 7.91 26.53
N ILE A 721 -32.96 8.45 25.65
CA ILE A 721 -31.50 8.49 25.86
C ILE A 721 -31.00 9.81 26.47
N CYS A 722 -31.61 10.96 26.14
CA CYS A 722 -31.09 12.27 26.57
C CYS A 722 -32.08 13.15 27.35
N GLY A 723 -33.33 12.74 27.53
CA GLY A 723 -34.35 13.48 28.27
C GLY A 723 -34.79 14.81 27.65
N LEU A 724 -34.44 15.07 26.38
CA LEU A 724 -34.84 16.27 25.64
C LEU A 724 -36.07 15.99 24.75
N PRO A 725 -36.96 16.99 24.51
CA PRO A 725 -38.15 16.82 23.67
C PRO A 725 -37.89 16.28 22.24
N LEU A 726 -38.90 15.61 21.68
CA LEU A 726 -38.88 14.91 20.38
C LEU A 726 -39.82 15.50 19.31
#